data_AF-A5DGJ3-F1
#
_entry.id   AF-A5DGJ3-F1
#
_cell.length_a   1.000
_cell.length_b   1.000
_cell.length_c   1.000
_cell.angle_alpha   90.00
_cell.angle_beta   90.00
_cell.angle_gamma   90.00
#
_symmetry.space_group_name_H-M   'P 1'
#
loop_
_entity.id
_entity.type
_entity.pdbx_description
1 polymer ?
#
loop_
_entity_poly.entity_id
_entity_poly.type
_entity_poly.pdbx_seq_one_letter_code
_entity_poly.pdbx_strand_id
1 'polypeptide(L)'
;MDPDDLRRFLVSLPSKLGYTDNDALEQCLFKALYYAATAEGKYLRHLFPLIIQDQIDELDNYEFPLSLHDRRPFYTVKSPEKYTHPKGRACARTFKKGDPVFQCQDCSYDETCVLCVDCFNPSDHQDHSVFSYYSRGISSGMCDCGDPEAFVVPLNCKCQTDSSELENIPPDFEQSLRLTIQICLDYILDVTNFSIQTLPFIHDHIDTPGSPLTSLRLSNYSSLPSGRYGGAVDTNSSNLWYLVLWNDENHTVDQALQAILAASKLAKPRAQALTQVISEQGKAVILEKSSYSELLVPLRNAQLNGLVATICSARDYMKESMVEIVFAWLQSLAEGNTLLSSLSSKIIAELLLQPNHQLSKVVPAEFIKGLSIDDKRRCFENGLLYDGKFVNAGLCEVSPYDNLSQLYKPAHLVLTKSPKLDRISSSRLQFFLAFEIRFSTKVRRQLGMFLVSHLIVDIPSKRAFSDQYIELYPQLITTMCLSDREEELNSMSHISAQLLTCPATVSYILQKDQLGIIMGPVARLIEEHSAIWNYDSGYPNLVDITNDKPHTYRSIVLAIQRGIDDIRHIIDKSVKSSLHSFFTHKNTVILLMFLRNFQGYWALERKYGDHVEIEQMDYIVHRLYSTPVLDIVQTLASAETDIKVAQDATKLIIDFLLFETGQEKCTWYPRFRC
;
A
#
# COMPACT_ATOMS: atom_id res chain seq x y z
N MET A 1 19.22 -15.65 -23.74
CA MET A 1 18.56 -15.68 -22.43
C MET A 1 17.40 -16.66 -22.43
N ASP A 2 17.64 -17.86 -21.90
CA ASP A 2 16.57 -18.75 -21.44
C ASP A 2 16.01 -18.20 -20.11
N PRO A 3 14.76 -17.67 -20.07
CA PRO A 3 14.19 -17.13 -18.85
C PRO A 3 14.06 -18.17 -17.73
N ASP A 4 14.09 -19.46 -18.05
CA ASP A 4 14.06 -20.51 -17.05
C ASP A 4 15.35 -20.59 -16.22
N ASP A 5 16.49 -20.12 -16.71
CA ASP A 5 17.73 -20.14 -15.94
C ASP A 5 17.65 -19.21 -14.72
N LEU A 6 17.17 -17.98 -14.91
CA LEU A 6 16.95 -17.05 -13.80
C LEU A 6 15.91 -17.61 -12.82
N ARG A 7 14.83 -18.22 -13.32
CA ARG A 7 13.80 -18.83 -12.46
C ARG A 7 14.37 -19.98 -11.63
N ARG A 8 15.17 -20.86 -12.23
CA ARG A 8 15.89 -21.94 -11.53
C ARG A 8 16.85 -21.37 -10.50
N PHE A 9 17.57 -20.30 -10.84
CA PHE A 9 18.49 -19.65 -9.92
C PHE A 9 17.77 -19.12 -8.68
N LEU A 10 16.69 -18.35 -8.83
CA LEU A 10 15.92 -17.80 -7.71
C LEU A 10 15.37 -18.90 -6.77
N VAL A 11 14.97 -20.05 -7.30
CA VAL A 11 14.45 -21.17 -6.48
C VAL A 11 15.56 -21.99 -5.82
N SER A 12 16.69 -22.17 -6.51
CA SER A 12 17.81 -22.99 -6.00
C SER A 12 18.78 -22.23 -5.10
N LEU A 13 18.80 -20.89 -5.14
CA LEU A 13 19.73 -20.08 -4.35
C LEU A 13 19.66 -20.39 -2.84
N PRO A 14 18.47 -20.49 -2.20
CA PRO A 14 18.42 -20.80 -0.77
C PRO A 14 19.10 -22.12 -0.39
N SER A 15 18.90 -23.17 -1.19
CA SER A 15 19.50 -24.48 -0.92
C SER A 15 21.01 -24.48 -1.19
N LYS A 16 21.46 -23.76 -2.23
CA LYS A 16 22.89 -23.57 -2.52
C LYS A 16 23.63 -22.80 -1.41
N LEU A 17 22.94 -21.90 -0.69
CA LEU A 17 23.44 -21.18 0.48
C LEU A 17 23.20 -21.91 1.81
N GLY A 18 22.72 -23.16 1.76
CA GLY A 18 22.43 -23.96 2.96
C GLY A 18 21.39 -23.35 3.89
N TYR A 19 20.52 -22.46 3.38
CA TYR A 19 19.47 -21.74 4.10
C TYR A 19 19.94 -20.85 5.28
N THR A 20 21.24 -20.55 5.37
CA THR A 20 21.82 -19.83 6.53
C THR A 20 22.61 -18.58 6.14
N ASP A 21 23.26 -18.57 4.98
CA ASP A 21 24.08 -17.44 4.52
C ASP A 21 23.22 -16.33 3.88
N ASN A 22 22.58 -15.52 4.74
CA ASN A 22 21.78 -14.38 4.29
C ASN A 22 22.65 -13.21 3.79
N ASP A 23 23.91 -13.11 4.23
CA ASP A 23 24.82 -12.01 3.88
C ASP A 23 25.27 -12.08 2.42
N ALA A 24 25.30 -13.28 1.83
CA ALA A 24 25.61 -13.50 0.42
C ALA A 24 24.46 -13.14 -0.54
N LEU A 25 23.21 -13.07 -0.06
CA LEU A 25 22.02 -12.99 -0.92
C LEU A 25 22.04 -11.78 -1.84
N GLU A 26 22.39 -10.60 -1.32
CA GLU A 26 22.34 -9.36 -2.08
C GLU A 26 23.27 -9.42 -3.30
N GLN A 27 24.51 -9.83 -3.07
CA GLN A 27 25.49 -9.93 -4.16
C GLN A 27 25.09 -10.99 -5.18
N CYS A 28 24.65 -12.15 -4.72
CA CYS A 28 24.21 -13.22 -5.61
C CYS A 28 23.03 -12.79 -6.50
N LEU A 29 22.02 -12.16 -5.89
CA LEU A 29 20.83 -11.71 -6.60
C LEU A 29 21.16 -10.56 -7.56
N PHE A 30 21.86 -9.52 -7.12
CA PHE A 30 22.19 -8.39 -8.00
C PHE A 30 23.04 -8.82 -9.19
N LYS A 31 24.05 -9.69 -8.99
CA LYS A 31 24.85 -10.28 -10.07
C LYS A 31 23.97 -11.02 -11.08
N ALA A 32 23.14 -11.95 -10.62
CA ALA A 32 22.25 -12.74 -11.48
C ALA A 32 21.23 -11.87 -12.22
N LEU A 33 20.64 -10.89 -11.54
CA LEU A 33 19.60 -10.03 -12.12
C LEU A 33 20.15 -9.07 -13.17
N TYR A 34 21.31 -8.43 -12.93
CA TYR A 34 21.95 -7.60 -13.95
C TYR A 34 22.45 -8.42 -15.13
N TYR A 35 23.03 -9.61 -14.90
CA TYR A 35 23.42 -10.52 -15.97
C TYR A 35 22.22 -10.88 -16.85
N ALA A 36 21.10 -11.29 -16.24
CA ALA A 36 19.88 -11.64 -16.96
C ALA A 36 19.27 -10.44 -17.71
N ALA A 37 19.15 -9.29 -17.05
CA ALA A 37 18.54 -8.08 -17.60
C ALA A 37 19.32 -7.50 -18.79
N THR A 38 20.63 -7.79 -18.88
CA THR A 38 21.53 -7.28 -19.93
C THR A 38 21.82 -8.29 -21.03
N ALA A 39 20.88 -9.21 -21.29
CA ALA A 39 20.99 -10.27 -22.30
C ALA A 39 22.24 -11.13 -22.09
N GLU A 40 22.32 -11.79 -20.92
CA GLU A 40 23.44 -12.66 -20.53
C GLU A 40 24.76 -11.88 -20.55
N GLY A 41 24.77 -10.72 -19.90
CA GLY A 41 25.98 -9.91 -19.73
C GLY A 41 26.40 -9.06 -20.93
N LYS A 42 25.85 -9.31 -22.13
CA LYS A 42 26.18 -8.61 -23.38
C LYS A 42 26.15 -7.09 -23.24
N TYR A 43 25.19 -6.56 -22.49
CA TYR A 43 25.00 -5.11 -22.31
C TYR A 43 25.50 -4.57 -20.96
N LEU A 44 26.17 -5.37 -20.11
CA LEU A 44 26.66 -4.92 -18.80
C LEU A 44 27.55 -3.68 -18.89
N ARG A 45 28.46 -3.64 -19.87
CA ARG A 45 29.37 -2.49 -20.05
C ARG A 45 28.67 -1.18 -20.39
N HIS A 46 27.43 -1.23 -20.90
CA HIS A 46 26.64 -0.02 -21.17
C HIS A 46 26.08 0.57 -19.87
N LEU A 47 25.78 -0.29 -18.88
CA LEU A 47 25.29 0.13 -17.57
C LEU A 47 26.44 0.43 -16.59
N PHE A 48 27.52 -0.33 -16.71
CA PHE A 48 28.68 -0.28 -15.82
C PHE A 48 29.95 -0.17 -16.66
N PRO A 49 30.31 1.02 -17.18
CA PRO A 49 31.46 1.18 -18.08
C PRO A 49 32.81 0.75 -17.48
N LEU A 50 32.88 0.66 -16.15
CA LEU A 50 34.07 0.28 -15.38
C LEU A 50 34.15 -1.23 -15.09
N ILE A 51 33.18 -2.04 -15.50
CA ILE A 51 33.22 -3.50 -15.34
C ILE A 51 34.29 -4.10 -16.25
N ILE A 52 35.13 -4.99 -15.71
CA ILE A 52 36.18 -5.69 -16.48
C ILE A 52 35.65 -7.01 -17.06
N GLN A 53 36.33 -7.57 -18.07
CA GLN A 53 35.86 -8.79 -18.75
C GLN A 53 35.79 -9.99 -17.80
N ASP A 54 36.79 -10.19 -16.94
CA ASP A 54 36.81 -11.29 -15.96
C ASP A 54 35.55 -11.29 -15.07
N GLN A 55 35.08 -10.11 -14.66
CA GLN A 55 33.86 -9.97 -13.86
C GLN A 55 32.59 -10.28 -14.64
N ILE A 56 32.60 -10.16 -15.98
CA ILE A 56 31.48 -10.56 -16.84
C ILE A 56 31.51 -12.07 -17.03
N ASP A 57 32.67 -12.62 -17.36
CA ASP A 57 32.88 -14.06 -17.60
C ASP A 57 32.53 -14.89 -16.35
N GLU A 58 32.80 -14.36 -15.14
CA GLU A 58 32.39 -14.99 -13.87
C GLU A 58 30.87 -15.17 -13.74
N LEU A 59 30.05 -14.38 -14.42
CA LEU A 59 28.58 -14.43 -14.31
C LEU A 59 27.95 -15.52 -15.17
N ASP A 60 28.72 -16.11 -16.08
CA ASP A 60 28.24 -17.10 -17.03
C ASP A 60 27.51 -18.26 -16.33
N ASN A 61 26.36 -18.62 -16.88
CA ASN A 61 25.51 -19.72 -16.40
C ASN A 61 25.10 -19.65 -14.92
N TYR A 62 25.23 -18.48 -14.28
CA TYR A 62 24.95 -18.31 -12.86
C TYR A 62 25.84 -19.19 -11.94
N GLU A 63 27.07 -19.49 -12.38
CA GLU A 63 28.03 -20.34 -11.66
C GLU A 63 29.08 -19.56 -10.85
N PHE A 64 28.89 -18.24 -10.68
CA PHE A 64 29.77 -17.44 -9.84
C PHE A 64 29.82 -17.95 -8.38
N PRO A 65 30.96 -17.75 -7.67
CA PRO A 65 31.08 -18.17 -6.28
C PRO A 65 30.05 -17.47 -5.38
N LEU A 66 29.29 -18.25 -4.64
CA LEU A 66 28.21 -17.73 -3.79
C LEU A 66 28.70 -17.16 -2.46
N SER A 67 29.90 -17.55 -2.00
CA SER A 67 30.47 -17.18 -0.69
C SER A 67 31.41 -15.97 -0.74
N LEU A 68 31.59 -15.33 -1.89
CA LEU A 68 32.47 -14.16 -2.03
C LEU A 68 31.69 -12.88 -1.72
N HIS A 69 32.03 -12.24 -0.60
CA HIS A 69 31.65 -10.86 -0.32
C HIS A 69 32.62 -9.93 -1.05
N ASP A 70 32.33 -9.62 -2.31
CA ASP A 70 33.03 -8.56 -3.01
C ASP A 70 32.89 -7.28 -2.18
N ARG A 71 34.01 -6.74 -1.72
CA ARG A 71 34.01 -5.49 -0.95
C ARG A 71 33.45 -4.31 -1.76
N ARG A 72 33.49 -4.42 -3.09
CA ARG A 72 33.02 -3.40 -4.03
C ARG A 72 32.46 -4.06 -5.30
N PRO A 73 31.22 -4.58 -5.27
CA PRO A 73 30.57 -5.18 -6.43
C PRO A 73 30.45 -4.17 -7.59
N PHE A 74 30.47 -4.64 -8.84
CA PHE A 74 30.49 -3.76 -10.03
C PHE A 74 29.33 -2.75 -10.05
N TYR A 75 28.15 -3.16 -9.58
CA TYR A 75 26.93 -2.35 -9.58
C TYR A 75 26.93 -1.23 -8.51
N THR A 76 27.91 -1.21 -7.60
CA THR A 76 28.07 -0.15 -6.60
C THR A 76 28.89 1.04 -7.13
N VAL A 77 29.55 0.89 -8.28
CA VAL A 77 30.42 1.92 -8.85
C VAL A 77 29.59 2.83 -9.78
N LYS A 78 29.12 3.97 -9.24
CA LYS A 78 28.34 4.94 -10.01
C LYS A 78 29.25 5.85 -10.86
N SER A 79 28.89 6.04 -12.13
CA SER A 79 29.44 7.11 -12.98
C SER A 79 28.76 8.44 -12.62
N PRO A 80 29.48 9.58 -12.56
CA PRO A 80 28.89 10.89 -12.33
C PRO A 80 28.17 11.39 -13.60
N GLU A 81 27.04 10.76 -13.93
CA GLU A 81 26.17 11.24 -15.01
C GLU A 81 25.15 12.26 -14.47
N LYS A 82 24.86 13.27 -15.29
CA LYS A 82 23.85 14.27 -14.98
C LYS A 82 22.46 13.69 -15.27
N TYR A 83 21.54 13.80 -14.32
CA TYR A 83 20.17 13.30 -14.48
C TYR A 83 19.43 14.04 -15.61
N THR A 84 18.71 13.29 -16.44
CA THR A 84 17.83 13.79 -17.51
C THR A 84 16.56 12.95 -17.58
N HIS A 85 15.51 13.45 -18.23
CA HIS A 85 14.29 12.67 -18.50
C HIS A 85 13.69 12.97 -19.89
N PRO A 86 12.90 12.06 -20.48
CA PRO A 86 12.38 12.24 -21.84
C PRO A 86 11.31 13.34 -21.91
N LYS A 87 11.22 13.99 -23.07
CA LYS A 87 10.13 14.92 -23.39
C LYS A 87 8.78 14.21 -23.44
N GLY A 88 7.74 14.85 -22.91
CA GLY A 88 6.37 14.31 -22.88
C GLY A 88 6.10 13.27 -21.79
N ARG A 89 7.04 13.08 -20.86
CA ARG A 89 6.86 12.27 -19.64
C ARG A 89 7.19 13.09 -18.40
N ALA A 90 6.50 12.79 -17.31
CA ALA A 90 6.84 13.37 -16.01
C ALA A 90 8.24 12.93 -15.57
N CYS A 91 8.96 13.83 -14.90
CA CYS A 91 10.26 13.57 -14.30
C CYS A 91 10.16 12.50 -13.22
N ALA A 92 9.20 12.66 -12.30
CA ALA A 92 8.89 11.71 -11.25
C ALA A 92 10.09 11.33 -10.33
N ARG A 93 11.19 12.09 -10.38
CA ARG A 93 12.35 11.88 -9.53
C ARG A 93 11.96 12.08 -8.07
N THR A 94 12.21 11.06 -7.26
CA THR A 94 11.97 11.10 -5.82
C THR A 94 13.05 11.92 -5.12
N PHE A 95 12.65 12.75 -4.15
CA PHE A 95 13.59 13.56 -3.38
C PHE A 95 14.23 12.77 -2.25
N LYS A 96 15.56 12.82 -2.17
CA LYS A 96 16.32 12.28 -1.05
C LYS A 96 16.49 13.33 0.04
N LYS A 97 16.82 12.89 1.26
CA LYS A 97 17.11 13.80 2.37
C LYS A 97 18.24 14.74 1.98
N GLY A 98 18.00 16.05 2.06
CA GLY A 98 18.95 17.09 1.67
C GLY A 98 18.87 17.53 0.21
N ASP A 99 18.02 16.91 -0.62
CA ASP A 99 17.79 17.39 -1.98
C ASP A 99 17.09 18.76 -1.94
N PRO A 100 17.56 19.76 -2.71
CA PRO A 100 16.86 21.03 -2.87
C PRO A 100 15.60 20.85 -3.74
N VAL A 101 14.49 21.39 -3.24
CA VAL A 101 13.17 21.36 -3.86
C VAL A 101 12.72 22.79 -4.13
N PHE A 102 12.19 23.04 -5.32
CA PHE A 102 11.71 24.35 -5.76
C PHE A 102 10.19 24.34 -5.92
N GLN A 103 9.55 25.42 -5.50
CA GLN A 103 8.12 25.62 -5.64
C GLN A 103 7.84 27.05 -6.10
N CYS A 104 6.90 27.20 -7.05
CA CYS A 104 6.53 28.49 -7.61
C CYS A 104 5.02 28.68 -7.46
N GLN A 105 4.60 29.56 -6.55
CA GLN A 105 3.18 29.74 -6.22
C GLN A 105 2.35 30.18 -7.43
N ASP A 106 2.94 30.94 -8.35
CA ASP A 106 2.25 31.46 -9.54
C ASP A 106 2.15 30.44 -10.69
N CYS A 107 3.01 29.40 -10.70
CA CYS A 107 3.01 28.37 -11.74
C CYS A 107 2.34 27.09 -11.30
N SER A 108 2.48 26.73 -10.03
CA SER A 108 1.94 25.52 -9.44
C SER A 108 0.42 25.56 -9.44
N TYR A 109 -0.21 24.43 -9.73
CA TYR A 109 -1.65 24.30 -9.60
C TYR A 109 -2.10 24.40 -8.13
N ASP A 110 -1.34 23.75 -7.24
CA ASP A 110 -1.56 23.80 -5.79
C ASP A 110 -0.24 23.84 -5.00
N GLU A 111 -0.34 23.85 -3.68
CA GLU A 111 0.79 23.93 -2.74
C GLU A 111 1.62 22.62 -2.65
N THR A 112 1.29 21.60 -3.44
CA THR A 112 2.01 20.33 -3.49
C THR A 112 2.90 20.20 -4.73
N CYS A 113 2.68 21.01 -5.78
CA CYS A 113 3.45 20.91 -7.02
C CYS A 113 4.87 21.49 -6.88
N VAL A 114 5.88 20.66 -7.15
CA VAL A 114 7.29 20.95 -6.89
C VAL A 114 8.24 20.47 -8.00
N LEU A 115 9.40 21.13 -8.11
CA LEU A 115 10.43 20.87 -9.10
C LEU A 115 11.75 20.45 -8.43
N CYS A 116 12.43 19.47 -9.02
CA CYS A 116 13.81 19.15 -8.63
C CYS A 116 14.79 20.17 -9.21
N VAL A 117 15.99 20.20 -8.63
CA VAL A 117 17.09 21.07 -9.09
C VAL A 117 17.51 20.86 -10.53
N ASP A 118 17.36 19.64 -11.06
CA ASP A 118 17.70 19.33 -12.44
C ASP A 118 16.65 19.90 -13.43
N CYS A 119 15.38 19.96 -13.00
CA CYS A 119 14.26 20.43 -13.82
C CYS A 119 14.05 21.94 -13.75
N PHE A 120 14.22 22.54 -12.56
CA PHE A 120 13.93 23.95 -12.31
C PHE A 120 14.69 24.87 -13.28
N ASN A 121 13.93 25.69 -14.00
CA ASN A 121 14.46 26.67 -14.94
C ASN A 121 14.10 28.09 -14.49
N PRO A 122 15.08 28.89 -14.01
CA PRO A 122 14.84 30.25 -13.53
C PRO A 122 14.15 31.17 -14.54
N SER A 123 14.30 30.92 -15.85
CA SER A 123 13.68 31.78 -16.87
C SER A 123 12.16 31.72 -16.88
N ASP A 124 11.57 30.60 -16.45
CA ASP A 124 10.12 30.39 -16.42
C ASP A 124 9.43 31.06 -15.23
N HIS A 125 10.23 31.55 -14.27
CA HIS A 125 9.75 32.06 -12.98
C HIS A 125 10.21 33.49 -12.71
N GLN A 126 10.42 34.29 -13.77
CA GLN A 126 10.75 35.70 -13.63
C GLN A 126 9.57 36.44 -13.00
N ASP A 127 9.85 37.25 -11.97
CA ASP A 127 8.85 38.01 -11.21
C ASP A 127 7.77 37.16 -10.50
N HIS A 128 8.00 35.86 -10.31
CA HIS A 128 7.11 34.96 -9.56
C HIS A 128 7.57 34.79 -8.10
N SER A 129 6.64 34.37 -7.24
CA SER A 129 6.86 33.97 -5.86
C SER A 129 7.41 32.54 -5.81
N VAL A 130 8.74 32.43 -5.89
CA VAL A 130 9.46 31.16 -5.79
C VAL A 130 10.06 31.00 -4.40
N PHE A 131 9.89 29.82 -3.82
CA PHE A 131 10.61 29.43 -2.62
C PHE A 131 11.27 28.07 -2.79
N SER A 132 12.33 27.85 -2.03
CA SER A 132 13.09 26.60 -2.04
C SER A 132 13.27 26.07 -0.64
N TYR A 133 13.21 24.76 -0.48
CA TYR A 133 13.48 24.08 0.79
C TYR A 133 14.28 22.81 0.55
N TYR A 134 14.87 22.27 1.61
CA TYR A 134 15.58 20.99 1.56
C TYR A 134 14.64 19.87 2.00
N SER A 135 14.56 18.82 1.19
CA SER A 135 13.75 17.64 1.52
C SER A 135 14.25 17.01 2.83
N ARG A 136 13.32 16.73 3.74
CA ARG A 136 13.61 16.05 5.01
C ARG A 136 13.71 14.53 4.86
N GLY A 137 13.33 14.00 3.69
CA GLY A 137 13.35 12.56 3.37
C GLY A 137 12.28 11.72 4.07
N ILE A 138 11.38 12.32 4.86
CA ILE A 138 10.30 11.62 5.60
C ILE A 138 9.01 11.58 4.78
N SER A 139 8.69 12.68 4.08
CA SER A 139 7.67 12.75 3.03
C SER A 139 8.42 12.81 1.71
N SER A 140 8.68 11.67 1.09
CA SER A 140 9.35 11.55 -0.19
C SER A 140 8.47 12.13 -1.30
N GLY A 141 8.43 13.46 -1.41
CA GLY A 141 7.86 14.11 -2.59
C GLY A 141 8.61 13.70 -3.85
N MET A 142 8.02 13.98 -5.00
CA MET A 142 8.62 13.75 -6.30
C MET A 142 8.52 14.99 -7.16
N CYS A 143 9.36 15.07 -8.18
CA CYS A 143 9.32 16.18 -9.12
C CYS A 143 8.14 16.02 -10.10
N ASP A 144 7.33 17.07 -10.20
CA ASP A 144 6.15 17.11 -11.07
C ASP A 144 6.46 17.65 -12.48
N CYS A 145 7.73 17.94 -12.79
CA CYS A 145 8.12 18.48 -14.08
C CYS A 145 7.67 17.55 -15.21
N GLY A 146 6.92 18.07 -16.18
CA GLY A 146 6.39 17.28 -17.29
C GLY A 146 5.08 16.54 -16.99
N ASP A 147 4.55 16.60 -15.76
CA ASP A 147 3.14 16.29 -15.51
C ASP A 147 2.28 17.43 -16.08
N PRO A 148 1.43 17.17 -17.09
CA PRO A 148 0.58 18.21 -17.69
C PRO A 148 -0.49 18.76 -16.75
N GLU A 149 -0.72 18.13 -15.59
CA GLU A 149 -1.76 18.48 -14.63
C GLU A 149 -1.22 19.26 -13.41
N ALA A 150 0.11 19.39 -13.27
CA ALA A 150 0.73 19.99 -12.08
C ALA A 150 0.95 21.52 -12.17
N PHE A 151 0.94 22.10 -13.37
CA PHE A 151 1.25 23.52 -13.57
C PHE A 151 0.21 24.19 -14.46
N VAL A 152 -0.19 25.43 -14.11
CA VAL A 152 -1.16 26.22 -14.89
C VAL A 152 -0.57 26.85 -16.16
N VAL A 153 0.76 26.79 -16.29
CA VAL A 153 1.52 27.26 -17.45
C VAL A 153 2.52 26.19 -17.90
N PRO A 154 2.85 26.12 -19.20
CA PRO A 154 3.89 25.22 -19.68
C PRO A 154 5.27 25.67 -19.17
N LEU A 155 6.05 24.72 -18.65
CA LEU A 155 7.42 24.94 -18.18
C LEU A 155 8.45 24.42 -19.18
N ASN A 156 9.60 25.06 -19.27
CA ASN A 156 10.73 24.71 -20.12
C ASN A 156 11.80 23.99 -19.28
N CYS A 157 11.65 22.68 -19.11
CA CYS A 157 12.57 21.87 -18.29
C CYS A 157 14.03 21.99 -18.75
N LYS A 158 14.93 22.19 -17.78
CA LYS A 158 16.38 22.32 -18.02
C LYS A 158 17.10 21.00 -18.35
N CYS A 159 16.54 19.86 -17.97
CA CYS A 159 17.14 18.54 -18.16
C CYS A 159 16.32 17.58 -19.04
N GLN A 160 15.26 18.08 -19.70
CA GLN A 160 14.57 17.31 -20.73
C GLN A 160 15.50 17.13 -21.93
N THR A 161 15.57 15.90 -22.43
CA THR A 161 16.33 15.56 -23.64
C THR A 161 15.42 14.99 -24.70
N ASP A 162 15.66 15.38 -25.96
CA ASP A 162 14.98 14.78 -27.10
C ASP A 162 15.37 13.30 -27.20
N SER A 163 14.36 12.44 -27.29
CA SER A 163 14.36 10.98 -27.12
C SER A 163 15.26 10.19 -28.09
N SER A 164 16.14 10.82 -28.86
CA SER A 164 16.95 10.21 -29.91
C SER A 164 17.84 9.03 -29.45
N GLU A 165 18.24 8.98 -28.17
CA GLU A 165 18.96 7.83 -27.60
C GLU A 165 18.04 6.64 -27.26
N LEU A 166 16.75 6.89 -26.98
CA LEU A 166 15.74 5.84 -26.76
C LEU A 166 15.28 5.18 -28.07
N GLU A 167 15.50 5.81 -29.21
CA GLU A 167 15.10 5.30 -30.53
C GLU A 167 15.99 4.14 -31.01
N ASN A 168 17.15 3.89 -30.37
CA ASN A 168 18.09 2.83 -30.73
C ASN A 168 18.33 1.80 -29.61
N ILE A 169 17.30 1.45 -28.83
CA ILE A 169 17.40 0.35 -27.86
C ILE A 169 17.52 -0.99 -28.60
N PRO A 170 18.56 -1.80 -28.34
CA PRO A 170 18.63 -3.14 -28.91
C PRO A 170 17.43 -4.01 -28.49
N PRO A 171 16.69 -4.63 -29.43
CA PRO A 171 15.48 -5.39 -29.09
C PRO A 171 15.71 -6.55 -28.12
N ASP A 172 16.88 -7.19 -28.20
CA ASP A 172 17.28 -8.26 -27.27
C ASP A 172 17.55 -7.75 -25.86
N PHE A 173 18.03 -6.51 -25.70
CA PHE A 173 18.17 -5.86 -24.40
C PHE A 173 16.82 -5.53 -23.77
N GLU A 174 15.93 -4.85 -24.50
CA GLU A 174 14.57 -4.53 -24.01
C GLU A 174 13.81 -5.80 -23.62
N GLN A 175 13.86 -6.84 -24.46
CA GLN A 175 13.22 -8.11 -24.16
C GLN A 175 13.81 -8.80 -22.93
N SER A 176 15.13 -8.79 -22.77
CA SER A 176 15.79 -9.40 -21.61
C SER A 176 15.44 -8.66 -20.32
N LEU A 177 15.52 -7.33 -20.33
CA LEU A 177 15.12 -6.48 -19.21
C LEU A 177 13.64 -6.70 -18.84
N ARG A 178 12.75 -6.75 -19.83
CA ARG A 178 11.32 -7.01 -19.64
C ARG A 178 11.06 -8.37 -18.99
N LEU A 179 11.70 -9.42 -19.48
CA LEU A 179 11.57 -10.76 -18.93
C LEU A 179 12.11 -10.84 -17.49
N THR A 180 13.27 -10.24 -17.23
CA THR A 180 13.85 -10.21 -15.88
C THR A 180 12.97 -9.46 -14.89
N ILE A 181 12.46 -8.28 -15.24
CA ILE A 181 11.53 -7.52 -14.37
C ILE A 181 10.24 -8.33 -14.14
N GLN A 182 9.69 -8.95 -15.18
CA GLN A 182 8.50 -9.79 -15.04
C GLN A 182 8.74 -10.97 -14.08
N ILE A 183 9.88 -11.65 -14.19
CA ILE A 183 10.27 -12.75 -13.28
C ILE A 183 10.41 -12.25 -11.84
N CYS A 184 11.01 -11.07 -11.64
CA CYS A 184 11.14 -10.44 -10.32
C CYS A 184 9.78 -10.15 -9.68
N LEU A 185 8.89 -9.48 -10.41
CA LEU A 185 7.55 -9.15 -9.92
C LEU A 185 6.74 -10.41 -9.62
N ASP A 186 6.81 -11.42 -10.50
CA ASP A 186 6.13 -12.71 -10.29
C ASP A 186 6.69 -13.44 -9.06
N TYR A 187 8.01 -13.48 -8.88
CA TYR A 187 8.65 -14.11 -7.72
C TYR A 187 8.25 -13.43 -6.41
N ILE A 188 8.25 -12.09 -6.38
CA ILE A 188 7.80 -11.31 -5.22
C ILE A 188 6.37 -11.71 -4.84
N LEU A 189 5.44 -11.68 -5.79
CA LEU A 189 4.04 -12.00 -5.54
C LEU A 189 3.84 -13.48 -5.15
N ASP A 190 4.56 -14.40 -5.79
CA ASP A 190 4.47 -15.83 -5.52
C ASP A 190 4.95 -16.20 -4.11
N VAL A 191 6.05 -15.59 -3.64
CA VAL A 191 6.55 -15.78 -2.28
C VAL A 191 5.60 -15.14 -1.27
N THR A 192 5.25 -13.87 -1.46
CA THR A 192 4.41 -13.11 -0.51
C THR A 192 2.97 -13.63 -0.44
N ASN A 193 2.48 -14.33 -1.47
CA ASN A 193 1.19 -15.02 -1.44
C ASN A 193 1.09 -16.00 -0.25
N PHE A 194 2.20 -16.59 0.19
CA PHE A 194 2.24 -17.52 1.33
C PHE A 194 2.72 -16.89 2.64
N SER A 195 3.18 -15.63 2.64
CA SER A 195 3.53 -14.86 3.84
C SER A 195 2.28 -14.32 4.55
N ILE A 196 1.39 -15.23 4.98
CA ILE A 196 0.07 -14.89 5.55
C ILE A 196 0.02 -14.99 7.08
N GLN A 197 1.09 -15.45 7.71
CA GLN A 197 1.09 -15.80 9.15
C GLN A 197 0.91 -14.59 10.08
N THR A 198 1.27 -13.39 9.62
CA THR A 198 1.16 -12.13 10.38
C THR A 198 -0.19 -11.45 10.21
N LEU A 199 -1.05 -11.93 9.31
CA LEU A 199 -2.41 -11.41 9.14
C LEU A 199 -3.22 -11.76 10.40
N PRO A 200 -3.87 -10.81 11.09
CA PRO A 200 -4.54 -11.09 12.36
C PRO A 200 -5.50 -12.29 12.30
N PHE A 201 -6.30 -12.39 11.24
CA PHE A 201 -7.19 -13.53 11.07
C PHE A 201 -6.47 -14.89 10.99
N ILE A 202 -5.29 -14.95 10.36
CA ILE A 202 -4.52 -16.19 10.30
C ILE A 202 -3.76 -16.43 11.60
N HIS A 203 -3.16 -15.37 12.16
CA HIS A 203 -2.38 -15.39 13.39
C HIS A 203 -3.18 -15.92 14.58
N ASP A 204 -4.44 -15.51 14.71
CA ASP A 204 -5.35 -15.96 15.77
C ASP A 204 -5.62 -17.47 15.75
N HIS A 205 -5.41 -18.15 14.61
CA HIS A 205 -5.82 -19.54 14.39
C HIS A 205 -4.66 -20.50 14.08
N ILE A 206 -3.56 -20.01 13.50
CA ILE A 206 -2.42 -20.85 13.11
C ILE A 206 -1.69 -21.40 14.35
N ASP A 207 -1.23 -22.65 14.28
CA ASP A 207 -0.46 -23.32 15.35
C ASP A 207 -1.22 -23.48 16.69
N THR A 208 -2.53 -23.22 16.70
CA THR A 208 -3.40 -23.47 17.85
C THR A 208 -3.80 -24.94 17.94
N PRO A 209 -4.07 -25.48 19.15
CA PRO A 209 -4.46 -26.88 19.32
C PRO A 209 -5.70 -27.24 18.48
N GLY A 210 -5.57 -28.23 17.60
CA GLY A 210 -6.66 -28.70 16.74
C GLY A 210 -6.85 -27.91 15.44
N SER A 211 -6.09 -26.84 15.21
CA SER A 211 -6.15 -26.09 13.96
C SER A 211 -5.68 -26.93 12.76
N PRO A 212 -6.41 -26.90 11.62
CA PRO A 212 -5.96 -27.56 10.40
C PRO A 212 -4.80 -26.81 9.73
N LEU A 213 -4.55 -25.56 10.12
CA LEU A 213 -3.50 -24.70 9.60
C LEU A 213 -2.35 -24.60 10.60
N THR A 214 -1.19 -25.11 10.20
CA THR A 214 0.05 -24.99 10.97
C THR A 214 1.14 -24.38 10.11
N SER A 215 2.12 -23.74 10.74
CA SER A 215 3.30 -23.19 10.07
C SER A 215 4.08 -24.28 9.33
N LEU A 216 4.13 -25.51 9.87
CA LEU A 216 4.70 -26.66 9.17
C LEU A 216 3.94 -27.00 7.88
N ARG A 217 2.61 -27.09 7.93
CA ARG A 217 1.78 -27.41 6.76
C ARG A 217 1.86 -26.29 5.72
N LEU A 218 1.76 -25.04 6.15
CA LEU A 218 1.86 -23.87 5.29
C LEU A 218 3.23 -23.81 4.61
N SER A 219 4.31 -24.00 5.36
CA SER A 219 5.68 -24.03 4.83
C SER A 219 5.87 -25.16 3.82
N ASN A 220 5.42 -26.38 4.11
CA ASN A 220 5.50 -27.47 3.13
C ASN A 220 4.68 -27.20 1.86
N TYR A 221 3.55 -26.50 2.00
CA TYR A 221 2.72 -26.13 0.86
C TYR A 221 3.25 -24.93 0.08
N SER A 222 4.01 -24.03 0.68
CA SER A 222 4.54 -22.80 0.04
C SER A 222 5.72 -23.05 -0.91
N SER A 223 6.11 -24.31 -1.14
CA SER A 223 7.06 -24.66 -2.20
C SER A 223 6.58 -24.18 -3.57
N LEU A 224 7.43 -23.41 -4.24
CA LEU A 224 7.16 -22.88 -5.58
C LEU A 224 7.05 -24.01 -6.62
N PRO A 225 6.07 -23.97 -7.55
CA PRO A 225 5.86 -25.05 -8.50
C PRO A 225 7.02 -25.20 -9.50
N SER A 226 7.57 -26.42 -9.61
CA SER A 226 8.72 -26.67 -10.51
C SER A 226 8.44 -26.30 -11.97
N GLY A 227 7.23 -26.57 -12.47
CA GLY A 227 6.84 -26.22 -13.84
C GLY A 227 6.83 -24.70 -14.12
N ARG A 228 6.55 -23.87 -13.11
CA ARG A 228 6.63 -22.39 -13.24
C ARG A 228 8.08 -21.92 -13.23
N TYR A 229 8.97 -22.64 -12.52
CA TYR A 229 10.35 -22.22 -12.25
C TYR A 229 11.40 -23.10 -12.94
N GLY A 230 11.20 -23.36 -14.24
CA GLY A 230 12.20 -24.01 -15.09
C GLY A 230 12.56 -25.45 -14.70
N GLY A 231 11.72 -26.13 -13.91
CA GLY A 231 11.99 -27.47 -13.40
C GLY A 231 12.78 -27.52 -12.09
N ALA A 232 13.13 -26.37 -11.49
CA ALA A 232 13.79 -26.34 -10.19
C ALA A 232 12.86 -26.87 -9.08
N VAL A 233 13.44 -27.55 -8.09
CA VAL A 233 12.71 -28.10 -6.96
C VAL A 233 12.91 -27.21 -5.73
N ASP A 234 11.86 -26.50 -5.33
CA ASP A 234 11.82 -25.75 -4.06
C ASP A 234 11.73 -26.74 -2.88
N THR A 235 12.90 -27.09 -2.35
CA THR A 235 13.04 -27.99 -1.21
C THR A 235 13.01 -27.20 0.09
N ASN A 236 12.15 -27.60 1.02
CA ASN A 236 12.06 -26.95 2.33
C ASN A 236 13.27 -27.32 3.23
N SER A 237 13.67 -26.40 4.11
CA SER A 237 14.69 -26.68 5.12
C SER A 237 14.13 -27.63 6.18
N SER A 238 14.70 -28.83 6.31
CA SER A 238 14.15 -29.89 7.16
C SER A 238 14.60 -29.83 8.62
N ASN A 239 15.75 -29.22 8.90
CA ASN A 239 16.43 -29.24 10.19
C ASN A 239 16.74 -27.84 10.75
N LEU A 240 16.08 -26.79 10.24
CA LEU A 240 16.25 -25.43 10.73
C LEU A 240 14.95 -24.63 10.62
N TRP A 241 14.48 -24.17 11.77
CA TRP A 241 13.25 -23.43 11.97
C TRP A 241 13.49 -22.24 12.88
N TYR A 242 12.79 -21.15 12.62
CA TYR A 242 12.91 -19.88 13.31
C TYR A 242 11.62 -19.50 14.00
N LEU A 243 11.73 -19.00 15.23
CA LEU A 243 10.71 -18.18 15.86
C LEU A 243 11.07 -16.72 15.60
N VAL A 244 10.17 -16.01 14.92
CA VAL A 244 10.34 -14.62 14.52
C VAL A 244 9.38 -13.76 15.34
N LEU A 245 9.91 -12.68 15.93
CA LEU A 245 9.11 -11.64 16.57
C LEU A 245 9.02 -10.44 15.65
N TRP A 246 7.83 -9.86 15.52
CA TRP A 246 7.53 -8.77 14.60
C TRP A 246 7.29 -7.46 15.35
N ASN A 247 7.65 -6.35 14.72
CA ASN A 247 7.35 -5.00 15.17
C ASN A 247 5.86 -4.70 14.97
N ASP A 248 5.26 -3.93 15.87
CA ASP A 248 3.91 -3.40 15.73
C ASP A 248 3.80 -2.04 16.44
N GLU A 249 2.73 -1.30 16.13
CA GLU A 249 2.46 0.03 16.66
C GLU A 249 1.71 0.04 18.01
N ASN A 250 1.43 -1.15 18.56
CA ASN A 250 0.55 -1.34 19.72
C ASN A 250 1.31 -1.70 21.01
N HIS A 251 2.54 -2.20 20.89
CA HIS A 251 3.35 -2.63 22.01
C HIS A 251 4.63 -1.79 22.18
N THR A 252 5.05 -1.66 23.43
CA THR A 252 6.29 -0.98 23.82
C THR A 252 7.52 -1.87 23.64
N VAL A 253 8.69 -1.25 23.53
CA VAL A 253 9.99 -1.94 23.48
C VAL A 253 10.20 -2.85 24.70
N ASP A 254 9.74 -2.44 25.88
CA ASP A 254 9.85 -3.25 27.10
C ASP A 254 8.99 -4.51 27.03
N GLN A 255 7.77 -4.43 26.48
CA GLN A 255 6.94 -5.61 26.24
C GLN A 255 7.60 -6.58 25.26
N ALA A 256 8.19 -6.08 24.18
CA ALA A 256 8.96 -6.90 23.24
C ALA A 256 10.16 -7.58 23.93
N LEU A 257 10.89 -6.84 24.77
CA LEU A 257 12.00 -7.40 25.55
C LEU A 257 11.55 -8.56 26.46
N GLN A 258 10.42 -8.41 27.15
CA GLN A 258 9.87 -9.49 27.99
C GLN A 258 9.48 -10.71 27.18
N ALA A 259 8.86 -10.53 26.01
CA ALA A 259 8.51 -11.63 25.12
C ALA A 259 9.74 -12.42 24.64
N ILE A 260 10.81 -11.72 24.25
CA ILE A 260 12.07 -12.34 23.84
C ILE A 260 12.65 -13.18 24.99
N LEU A 261 12.71 -12.62 26.20
CA LEU A 261 13.25 -13.31 27.38
C LEU A 261 12.42 -14.55 27.73
N ALA A 262 11.09 -14.46 27.67
CA ALA A 262 10.16 -15.56 27.95
C ALA A 262 10.28 -16.71 26.95
N ALA A 263 10.57 -16.42 25.68
CA ALA A 263 10.64 -17.42 24.62
C ALA A 263 12.03 -18.06 24.44
N SER A 264 13.10 -17.28 24.58
CA SER A 264 14.44 -17.67 24.08
C SER A 264 15.47 -18.01 25.16
N LYS A 265 15.22 -17.69 26.44
CA LYS A 265 16.20 -17.77 27.55
C LYS A 265 17.52 -17.03 27.28
N LEU A 266 17.54 -16.07 26.35
CA LEU A 266 18.73 -15.25 26.06
C LEU A 266 19.11 -14.35 27.24
N ALA A 267 20.40 -13.99 27.32
CA ALA A 267 20.86 -12.98 28.25
C ALA A 267 20.26 -11.60 27.88
N LYS A 268 19.89 -10.80 28.90
CA LYS A 268 19.23 -9.50 28.72
C LYS A 268 19.90 -8.56 27.71
N PRO A 269 21.24 -8.38 27.69
CA PRO A 269 21.88 -7.51 26.69
C PRO A 269 21.66 -7.95 25.24
N ARG A 270 21.66 -9.28 24.98
CA ARG A 270 21.38 -9.81 23.64
C ARG A 270 19.92 -9.66 23.26
N ALA A 271 19.00 -9.84 24.21
CA ALA A 271 17.58 -9.58 23.99
C ALA A 271 17.31 -8.09 23.69
N GLN A 272 18.01 -7.17 24.36
CA GLN A 272 17.94 -5.72 24.07
C GLN A 272 18.48 -5.36 22.69
N ALA A 273 19.55 -6.02 22.23
CA ALA A 273 20.03 -5.83 20.86
C ALA A 273 18.97 -6.29 19.84
N LEU A 274 18.29 -7.41 20.10
CA LEU A 274 17.20 -7.89 19.24
C LEU A 274 16.01 -6.92 19.20
N THR A 275 15.65 -6.27 20.31
CA THR A 275 14.58 -5.25 20.27
C THR A 275 14.94 -4.06 19.39
N GLN A 276 16.21 -3.66 19.34
CA GLN A 276 16.67 -2.61 18.42
C GLN A 276 16.56 -3.08 16.96
N VAL A 277 16.97 -4.32 16.67
CA VAL A 277 16.82 -4.91 15.32
C VAL A 277 15.35 -4.95 14.89
N ILE A 278 14.43 -5.33 15.79
CA ILE A 278 12.99 -5.35 15.49
C ILE A 278 12.48 -3.94 15.17
N SER A 279 12.87 -2.92 15.95
CA SER A 279 12.46 -1.54 15.69
C SER A 279 13.01 -0.98 14.37
N GLU A 280 14.24 -1.37 13.98
CA GLU A 280 14.88 -0.89 12.75
C GLU A 280 14.44 -1.66 11.50
N GLN A 281 14.32 -2.99 11.60
CA GLN A 281 14.09 -3.89 10.46
C GLN A 281 12.66 -4.43 10.38
N GLY A 282 11.85 -4.22 11.40
CA GLY A 282 10.46 -4.70 11.48
C GLY A 282 10.29 -6.11 12.03
N LYS A 283 11.35 -6.91 12.10
CA LYS A 283 11.31 -8.28 12.64
C LYS A 283 12.69 -8.78 13.02
N ALA A 284 12.76 -9.79 13.88
CA ALA A 284 14.01 -10.50 14.16
C ALA A 284 13.76 -11.98 14.50
N VAL A 285 14.73 -12.83 14.16
CA VAL A 285 14.77 -14.22 14.66
C VAL A 285 15.19 -14.19 16.12
N ILE A 286 14.33 -14.70 17.00
CA ILE A 286 14.56 -14.69 18.46
C ILE A 286 14.95 -16.06 19.01
N LEU A 287 14.65 -17.15 18.27
CA LEU A 287 15.04 -18.50 18.63
C LEU A 287 15.12 -19.39 17.38
N GLU A 288 16.11 -20.28 17.36
CA GLU A 288 16.32 -21.26 16.30
C GLU A 288 16.22 -22.68 16.87
N LYS A 289 15.61 -23.59 16.10
CA LYS A 289 15.47 -25.00 16.46
C LYS A 289 15.58 -25.92 15.26
N SER A 290 15.88 -27.19 15.52
CA SER A 290 15.92 -28.24 14.51
C SER A 290 14.54 -28.63 13.99
N SER A 291 13.49 -28.43 14.78
CA SER A 291 12.13 -28.80 14.40
C SER A 291 11.09 -27.75 14.79
N TYR A 292 10.05 -27.64 13.96
CA TYR A 292 8.86 -26.82 14.21
C TYR A 292 8.24 -27.07 15.60
N SER A 293 8.11 -28.34 16.00
CA SER A 293 7.43 -28.71 17.25
C SER A 293 8.13 -28.16 18.51
N GLU A 294 9.45 -27.99 18.47
CA GLU A 294 10.22 -27.41 19.58
C GLU A 294 9.94 -25.91 19.79
N LEU A 295 9.41 -25.23 18.78
CA LEU A 295 9.11 -23.81 18.83
C LEU A 295 7.69 -23.50 19.32
N LEU A 296 6.80 -24.49 19.43
CA LEU A 296 5.40 -24.27 19.83
C LEU A 296 5.23 -23.71 21.23
N VAL A 297 6.04 -24.18 22.20
CA VAL A 297 6.02 -23.63 23.56
C VAL A 297 6.65 -22.23 23.61
N PRO A 298 7.85 -22.00 23.06
CA PRO A 298 8.41 -20.65 22.90
C PRO A 298 7.48 -19.66 22.20
N LEU A 299 6.76 -20.07 21.16
CA LEU A 299 5.79 -19.25 20.44
C LEU A 299 4.70 -18.74 21.39
N ARG A 300 4.06 -19.65 22.14
CA ARG A 300 3.03 -19.29 23.13
C ARG A 300 3.57 -18.32 24.17
N ASN A 301 4.80 -18.53 24.63
CA ASN A 301 5.45 -17.64 25.60
C ASN A 301 5.69 -16.23 25.03
N ALA A 302 6.12 -16.12 23.76
CA ALA A 302 6.32 -14.84 23.10
C ALA A 302 5.00 -14.07 22.94
N GLN A 303 3.90 -14.77 22.71
CA GLN A 303 2.58 -14.20 22.43
C GLN A 303 1.74 -13.89 23.68
N LEU A 304 2.22 -14.21 24.90
CA LEU A 304 1.42 -14.06 26.14
C LEU A 304 0.84 -12.65 26.36
N ASN A 305 1.51 -11.62 25.84
CA ASN A 305 1.10 -10.22 25.97
C ASN A 305 0.44 -9.65 24.70
N GLY A 306 0.07 -10.49 23.72
CA GLY A 306 -0.58 -10.06 22.48
C GLY A 306 0.36 -9.67 21.33
N LEU A 307 1.68 -9.81 21.51
CA LEU A 307 2.67 -9.56 20.46
C LEU A 307 2.56 -10.56 19.31
N VAL A 308 2.87 -10.10 18.10
CA VAL A 308 2.90 -10.94 16.90
C VAL A 308 4.24 -11.67 16.81
N ALA A 309 4.20 -12.98 17.05
CA ALA A 309 5.31 -13.90 16.78
C ALA A 309 4.85 -15.03 15.86
N THR A 310 5.74 -15.53 15.00
CA THR A 310 5.44 -16.58 14.02
C THR A 310 6.56 -17.63 13.94
N ILE A 311 6.23 -18.83 13.43
CA ILE A 311 7.22 -19.87 13.16
C ILE A 311 7.40 -20.01 11.64
N CYS A 312 8.63 -19.99 11.15
CA CYS A 312 8.92 -20.24 9.74
C CYS A 312 10.12 -21.17 9.57
N SER A 313 10.21 -21.81 8.42
CA SER A 313 11.40 -22.57 8.05
C SER A 313 12.50 -21.60 7.63
N ALA A 314 13.77 -22.01 7.76
CA ALA A 314 14.89 -21.19 7.29
C ALA A 314 14.79 -20.85 5.80
N ARG A 315 14.25 -21.78 5.00
CA ARG A 315 13.93 -21.53 3.59
C ARG A 315 12.95 -20.37 3.43
N ASP A 316 11.82 -20.39 4.13
CA ASP A 316 10.79 -19.36 3.98
C ASP A 316 11.30 -17.98 4.43
N TYR A 317 12.04 -17.93 5.54
CA TYR A 317 12.69 -16.70 5.99
C TYR A 317 13.66 -16.14 4.93
N MET A 318 14.50 -17.00 4.35
CA MET A 318 15.43 -16.60 3.30
C MET A 318 14.72 -16.13 2.03
N LYS A 319 13.62 -16.79 1.60
CA LYS A 319 12.80 -16.32 0.47
C LYS A 319 12.20 -14.93 0.74
N GLU A 320 11.75 -14.65 1.96
CA GLU A 320 11.30 -13.30 2.34
C GLU A 320 12.44 -12.27 2.26
N SER A 321 13.65 -12.62 2.71
CA SER A 321 14.83 -11.75 2.53
C SER A 321 15.18 -11.53 1.05
N MET A 322 15.03 -12.55 0.21
CA MET A 322 15.19 -12.42 -1.24
C MET A 322 14.16 -11.46 -1.85
N VAL A 323 12.91 -11.47 -1.38
CA VAL A 323 11.89 -10.50 -1.82
C VAL A 323 12.33 -9.06 -1.54
N GLU A 324 12.90 -8.77 -0.37
CA GLU A 324 13.43 -7.44 -0.05
C GLU A 324 14.52 -7.01 -1.03
N ILE A 325 15.45 -7.91 -1.34
CA ILE A 325 16.60 -7.65 -2.21
C ILE A 325 16.17 -7.51 -3.67
N VAL A 326 15.28 -8.37 -4.16
CA VAL A 326 14.73 -8.29 -5.51
C VAL A 326 13.96 -6.98 -5.69
N PHE A 327 13.18 -6.57 -4.69
CA PHE A 327 12.50 -5.27 -4.70
C PHE A 327 13.52 -4.11 -4.72
N ALA A 328 14.56 -4.16 -3.90
CA ALA A 328 15.64 -3.16 -3.91
C ALA A 328 16.36 -3.08 -5.27
N TRP A 329 16.55 -4.22 -5.95
CA TRP A 329 17.10 -4.25 -7.30
C TRP A 329 16.16 -3.55 -8.30
N LEU A 330 14.84 -3.80 -8.25
CA LEU A 330 13.87 -3.09 -9.08
C LEU A 330 13.94 -1.57 -8.88
N GLN A 331 14.09 -1.11 -7.63
CA GLN A 331 14.28 0.31 -7.33
C GLN A 331 15.58 0.87 -7.90
N SER A 332 16.66 0.08 -7.87
CA SER A 332 17.96 0.50 -8.41
C SER A 332 17.94 0.78 -9.91
N LEU A 333 17.01 0.18 -10.66
CA LEU A 333 16.87 0.43 -12.10
C LEU A 333 16.47 1.88 -12.39
N ALA A 334 15.64 2.48 -11.54
CA ALA A 334 15.24 3.88 -11.64
C ALA A 334 16.40 4.86 -11.32
N GLU A 335 17.39 4.41 -10.54
CA GLU A 335 18.60 5.17 -10.23
C GLU A 335 19.74 4.97 -11.25
N GLY A 336 19.52 4.16 -12.29
CA GLY A 336 20.49 3.92 -13.35
C GLY A 336 20.71 5.13 -14.26
N ASN A 337 21.44 4.90 -15.36
CA ASN A 337 21.52 5.91 -16.42
C ASN A 337 20.12 6.20 -17.00
N THR A 338 19.98 7.35 -17.68
CA THR A 338 18.68 7.82 -18.18
C THR A 338 17.99 6.77 -19.07
N LEU A 339 18.75 6.06 -19.90
CA LEU A 339 18.24 5.01 -20.79
C LEU A 339 17.59 3.86 -20.00
N LEU A 340 18.32 3.28 -19.05
CA LEU A 340 17.83 2.19 -18.21
C LEU A 340 16.66 2.64 -17.36
N SER A 341 16.75 3.82 -16.73
CA SER A 341 15.70 4.36 -15.87
C SER A 341 14.40 4.54 -16.66
N SER A 342 14.44 5.20 -17.82
CA SER A 342 13.26 5.42 -18.65
C SER A 342 12.64 4.13 -19.20
N LEU A 343 13.48 3.21 -19.69
CA LEU A 343 13.02 1.93 -20.24
C LEU A 343 12.45 1.02 -19.15
N SER A 344 13.15 0.90 -18.02
CA SER A 344 12.69 0.10 -16.89
C SER A 344 11.39 0.65 -16.30
N SER A 345 11.24 1.98 -16.17
CA SER A 345 10.00 2.58 -15.69
C SER A 345 8.80 2.26 -16.59
N LYS A 346 8.96 2.37 -17.92
CA LYS A 346 7.93 1.98 -18.88
C LYS A 346 7.54 0.51 -18.72
N ILE A 347 8.52 -0.38 -18.69
CA ILE A 347 8.32 -1.83 -18.57
C ILE A 347 7.60 -2.18 -17.27
N ILE A 348 8.03 -1.61 -16.14
CA ILE A 348 7.43 -1.85 -14.83
C ILE A 348 5.97 -1.38 -14.84
N ALA A 349 5.69 -0.18 -15.35
CA ALA A 349 4.33 0.33 -15.44
C ALA A 349 3.40 -0.60 -16.24
N GLU A 350 3.85 -1.02 -17.43
CA GLU A 350 3.11 -1.97 -18.28
C GLU A 350 2.86 -3.30 -17.57
N LEU A 351 3.88 -3.88 -16.93
CA LEU A 351 3.78 -5.17 -16.24
C LEU A 351 2.92 -5.12 -14.98
N LEU A 352 2.95 -4.00 -14.24
CA LEU A 352 2.14 -3.77 -13.06
C LEU A 352 0.67 -3.62 -13.41
N LEU A 353 0.36 -2.85 -14.45
CA LEU A 353 -1.01 -2.56 -14.90
C LEU A 353 -1.63 -3.68 -15.74
N GLN A 354 -0.83 -4.63 -16.24
CA GLN A 354 -1.32 -5.75 -17.04
C GLN A 354 -2.40 -6.55 -16.27
N PRO A 355 -3.62 -6.68 -16.82
CA PRO A 355 -4.71 -7.39 -16.15
C PRO A 355 -4.53 -8.92 -16.20
N ASN A 356 -5.30 -9.62 -15.38
CA ASN A 356 -5.38 -11.08 -15.31
C ASN A 356 -4.05 -11.77 -14.95
N HIS A 357 -3.30 -11.20 -14.02
CA HIS A 357 -2.12 -11.87 -13.47
C HIS A 357 -2.54 -13.17 -12.74
N GLN A 358 -1.74 -14.22 -12.94
CA GLN A 358 -1.93 -15.51 -12.29
C GLN A 358 -0.71 -15.83 -11.44
N LEU A 359 -0.96 -15.96 -10.14
CA LEU A 359 -0.03 -16.52 -9.17
C LEU A 359 0.32 -17.96 -9.58
N SER A 360 1.54 -18.38 -9.31
CA SER A 360 2.03 -19.73 -9.60
C SER A 360 1.25 -20.82 -8.85
N LYS A 361 0.79 -20.50 -7.64
CA LYS A 361 0.09 -21.42 -6.75
C LYS A 361 -0.90 -20.67 -5.89
N VAL A 362 -2.03 -21.30 -5.61
CA VAL A 362 -3.13 -20.73 -4.83
C VAL A 362 -3.02 -21.15 -3.37
N VAL A 363 -3.29 -20.25 -2.42
CA VAL A 363 -3.58 -20.65 -1.03
C VAL A 363 -4.98 -21.28 -1.02
N PRO A 364 -5.10 -22.59 -0.73
CA PRO A 364 -6.37 -23.29 -0.88
C PRO A 364 -7.35 -22.84 0.21
N ALA A 365 -8.64 -22.67 -0.13
CA ALA A 365 -9.65 -22.30 0.84
C ALA A 365 -9.75 -23.29 2.01
N GLU A 366 -9.29 -24.54 1.85
CA GLU A 366 -9.22 -25.52 2.93
C GLU A 366 -8.37 -25.07 4.13
N PHE A 367 -7.41 -24.16 3.92
CA PHE A 367 -6.60 -23.59 5.02
C PHE A 367 -7.39 -22.60 5.87
N ILE A 368 -8.43 -21.99 5.27
CA ILE A 368 -9.18 -20.88 5.85
C ILE A 368 -10.56 -21.35 6.30
N LYS A 369 -11.12 -22.36 5.64
CA LYS A 369 -12.50 -22.81 5.82
C LYS A 369 -12.75 -23.26 7.26
N GLY A 370 -13.75 -22.65 7.89
CA GLY A 370 -14.16 -22.97 9.26
C GLY A 370 -13.30 -22.33 10.34
N LEU A 371 -12.39 -21.42 9.99
CA LEU A 371 -11.73 -20.56 10.97
C LEU A 371 -12.68 -19.46 11.49
N SER A 372 -13.68 -19.05 10.70
CA SER A 372 -14.70 -18.07 11.10
C SER A 372 -16.10 -18.46 10.62
N ILE A 373 -17.11 -17.73 11.10
CA ILE A 373 -18.50 -17.84 10.62
C ILE A 373 -18.60 -17.31 9.17
N ASP A 374 -17.86 -16.25 8.85
CA ASP A 374 -17.78 -15.68 7.50
C ASP A 374 -16.32 -15.55 7.06
N ASP A 375 -15.75 -16.68 6.65
CA ASP A 375 -14.37 -16.78 6.16
C ASP A 375 -14.06 -15.79 5.03
N LYS A 376 -15.03 -15.57 4.12
CA LYS A 376 -14.85 -14.67 2.98
C LYS A 376 -14.74 -13.22 3.44
N ARG A 377 -15.59 -12.79 4.37
CA ARG A 377 -15.49 -11.45 4.94
C ARG A 377 -14.16 -11.25 5.66
N ARG A 378 -13.71 -12.24 6.45
CA ARG A 378 -12.39 -12.18 7.11
C ARG A 378 -11.25 -12.12 6.11
N CYS A 379 -11.35 -12.85 4.99
CA CYS A 379 -10.38 -12.73 3.90
C CYS A 379 -10.33 -11.31 3.33
N PHE A 380 -11.49 -10.72 3.05
CA PHE A 380 -11.58 -9.34 2.57
C PHE A 380 -10.89 -8.37 3.55
N GLU A 381 -11.21 -8.47 4.85
CA GLU A 381 -10.65 -7.58 5.88
C GLU A 381 -9.13 -7.67 5.99
N ASN A 382 -8.55 -8.85 5.74
CA ASN A 382 -7.12 -9.13 5.91
C ASN A 382 -6.32 -9.09 4.60
N GLY A 383 -6.89 -8.58 3.49
CA GLY A 383 -6.21 -8.58 2.20
C GLY A 383 -5.92 -9.99 1.65
N LEU A 384 -6.64 -11.02 2.13
CA LEU A 384 -6.42 -12.42 1.78
C LEU A 384 -7.30 -12.84 0.59
N LEU A 385 -6.74 -13.67 -0.29
CA LEU A 385 -7.46 -14.24 -1.42
C LEU A 385 -8.24 -15.48 -0.98
N TYR A 386 -9.41 -15.70 -1.57
CA TYR A 386 -10.19 -16.92 -1.36
C TYR A 386 -10.16 -17.76 -2.62
N ASP A 387 -9.50 -18.93 -2.57
CA ASP A 387 -9.18 -19.77 -3.73
C ASP A 387 -8.51 -18.99 -4.87
N GLY A 388 -7.56 -18.12 -4.51
CA GLY A 388 -6.76 -17.35 -5.47
C GLY A 388 -7.50 -16.16 -6.08
N LYS A 389 -8.70 -15.83 -5.60
CA LYS A 389 -9.49 -14.70 -6.08
C LYS A 389 -9.66 -13.65 -5.00
N PHE A 390 -9.68 -12.38 -5.43
CA PHE A 390 -10.08 -11.27 -4.58
C PHE A 390 -11.52 -11.46 -4.10
N VAL A 391 -11.78 -11.08 -2.86
CA VAL A 391 -13.11 -11.17 -2.27
C VAL A 391 -13.76 -9.80 -2.33
N ASN A 392 -14.96 -9.71 -2.89
CA ASN A 392 -15.77 -8.50 -2.85
C ASN A 392 -16.65 -8.48 -1.58
N ALA A 393 -16.37 -7.56 -0.66
CA ALA A 393 -17.23 -7.29 0.50
C ALA A 393 -17.35 -5.80 0.86
N GLY A 394 -16.92 -4.91 -0.04
CA GLY A 394 -17.04 -3.46 0.13
C GLY A 394 -18.48 -3.01 -0.11
N LEU A 395 -19.05 -2.24 0.82
CA LEU A 395 -20.39 -1.65 0.67
C LEU A 395 -20.27 -0.36 -0.15
N CYS A 396 -20.58 -0.42 -1.45
CA CYS A 396 -20.23 0.61 -2.42
C CYS A 396 -21.43 1.15 -3.21
N GLU A 397 -22.56 0.45 -3.20
CA GLU A 397 -23.76 0.82 -3.96
C GLU A 397 -24.98 0.85 -3.06
N VAL A 398 -25.99 1.61 -3.45
CA VAL A 398 -27.29 1.64 -2.76
C VAL A 398 -28.05 0.36 -3.07
N SER A 399 -28.65 -0.25 -2.06
CA SER A 399 -29.47 -1.45 -2.22
C SER A 399 -30.66 -1.18 -3.16
N PRO A 400 -31.02 -2.10 -4.07
CA PRO A 400 -32.16 -1.91 -4.99
C PRO A 400 -33.53 -1.88 -4.28
N TYR A 401 -33.59 -2.20 -2.98
CA TYR A 401 -34.78 -2.11 -2.14
C TYR A 401 -34.85 -0.82 -1.33
N ASP A 402 -34.06 0.18 -1.73
CA ASP A 402 -34.00 1.46 -1.06
C ASP A 402 -35.34 2.18 -1.13
N ASN A 403 -35.83 2.56 0.04
CA ASN A 403 -36.75 3.65 0.20
C ASN A 403 -36.14 4.57 1.26
N LEU A 404 -36.27 5.88 1.07
CA LEU A 404 -35.73 6.90 1.97
C LEU A 404 -36.01 6.65 3.45
N SER A 405 -37.14 6.00 3.74
CA SER A 405 -37.48 5.57 5.09
C SER A 405 -36.51 4.57 5.72
N GLN A 406 -35.52 4.02 5.01
CA GLN A 406 -34.54 3.05 5.53
C GLN A 406 -33.19 3.68 5.89
N LEU A 407 -32.97 4.97 5.64
CA LEU A 407 -31.71 5.66 5.94
C LEU A 407 -31.41 5.81 7.44
N TYR A 408 -32.22 5.26 8.34
CA TYR A 408 -31.88 5.08 9.76
C TYR A 408 -31.25 3.71 10.06
N LYS A 409 -31.41 2.74 9.16
CA LYS A 409 -30.89 1.38 9.34
C LYS A 409 -29.36 1.35 9.22
N PRO A 410 -28.70 0.32 9.77
CA PRO A 410 -27.29 0.10 9.56
C PRO A 410 -26.84 0.13 8.09
N ALA A 411 -25.61 0.59 7.83
CA ALA A 411 -25.04 0.68 6.48
C ALA A 411 -25.11 -0.63 5.72
N HIS A 412 -24.91 -1.77 6.37
CA HIS A 412 -24.98 -3.09 5.71
C HIS A 412 -26.40 -3.50 5.26
N LEU A 413 -27.45 -2.77 5.67
CA LEU A 413 -28.83 -2.96 5.19
C LEU A 413 -29.23 -1.96 4.10
N VAL A 414 -28.56 -0.81 4.04
CA VAL A 414 -28.83 0.26 3.06
C VAL A 414 -27.91 0.15 1.85
N LEU A 415 -26.64 -0.20 2.10
CA LEU A 415 -25.60 -0.32 1.10
C LEU A 415 -25.33 -1.80 0.80
N THR A 416 -24.99 -2.07 -0.45
CA THR A 416 -24.65 -3.39 -0.98
C THR A 416 -23.30 -3.35 -1.70
N LYS A 417 -22.81 -4.54 -2.05
CA LYS A 417 -21.59 -4.72 -2.83
C LYS A 417 -21.83 -4.29 -4.27
N SER A 418 -20.84 -3.65 -4.90
CA SER A 418 -20.91 -3.38 -6.33
C SER A 418 -20.56 -4.65 -7.11
N PRO A 419 -21.43 -5.14 -8.02
CA PRO A 419 -21.10 -6.28 -8.88
C PRO A 419 -19.89 -6.03 -9.80
N LYS A 420 -19.56 -4.75 -10.06
CA LYS A 420 -18.37 -4.37 -10.83
C LYS A 420 -17.08 -4.88 -10.17
N LEU A 421 -17.07 -4.96 -8.83
CA LEU A 421 -15.92 -5.41 -8.05
C LEU A 421 -15.81 -6.95 -7.97
N ASP A 422 -16.74 -7.71 -8.55
CA ASP A 422 -16.57 -9.16 -8.70
C ASP A 422 -15.62 -9.52 -9.85
N ARG A 423 -15.31 -8.54 -10.72
CA ARG A 423 -14.48 -8.71 -11.92
C ARG A 423 -13.44 -7.58 -12.04
N ILE A 424 -12.66 -7.40 -10.97
CA ILE A 424 -11.54 -6.45 -11.00
C ILE A 424 -10.42 -6.92 -11.94
N SER A 425 -9.53 -6.01 -12.30
CA SER A 425 -8.45 -6.23 -13.25
C SER A 425 -7.53 -7.41 -12.88
N SER A 426 -7.40 -7.74 -11.60
CA SER A 426 -6.50 -8.76 -11.05
C SER A 426 -5.07 -8.61 -11.57
N SER A 427 -4.58 -7.37 -11.61
CA SER A 427 -3.25 -7.02 -12.09
C SER A 427 -2.19 -7.26 -11.01
N ARG A 428 -0.90 -7.24 -11.40
CA ARG A 428 0.19 -7.30 -10.43
C ARG A 428 0.11 -6.14 -9.42
N LEU A 429 -0.24 -4.94 -9.88
CA LEU A 429 -0.48 -3.79 -9.01
C LEU A 429 -1.49 -4.13 -7.90
N GLN A 430 -2.64 -4.72 -8.23
CA GLN A 430 -3.67 -5.05 -7.23
C GLN A 430 -3.19 -6.12 -6.24
N PHE A 431 -2.37 -7.09 -6.67
CA PHE A 431 -1.73 -8.02 -5.75
C PHE A 431 -0.71 -7.33 -4.84
N PHE A 432 0.14 -6.43 -5.36
CA PHE A 432 1.08 -5.65 -4.55
C PHE A 432 0.36 -4.84 -3.46
N LEU A 433 -0.74 -4.17 -3.83
CA LEU A 433 -1.54 -3.38 -2.90
C LEU A 433 -2.24 -4.26 -1.84
N ALA A 434 -2.86 -5.37 -2.24
CA ALA A 434 -3.52 -6.26 -1.27
C ALA A 434 -2.54 -7.04 -0.38
N PHE A 435 -1.34 -7.32 -0.87
CA PHE A 435 -0.30 -8.03 -0.11
C PHE A 435 0.55 -7.09 0.72
N GLU A 436 0.29 -5.78 0.67
CA GLU A 436 1.14 -4.76 1.29
C GLU A 436 1.50 -5.06 2.75
N ILE A 437 0.49 -5.42 3.56
CA ILE A 437 0.64 -5.70 5.00
C ILE A 437 1.42 -7.00 5.32
N ARG A 438 1.80 -7.75 4.28
CA ARG A 438 2.62 -8.97 4.37
C ARG A 438 4.08 -8.72 4.05
N PHE A 439 4.40 -7.63 3.35
CA PHE A 439 5.77 -7.26 3.06
C PHE A 439 6.50 -6.82 4.33
N SER A 440 7.82 -6.91 4.32
CA SER A 440 8.61 -6.37 5.40
C SER A 440 8.58 -4.85 5.44
N THR A 441 8.87 -4.30 6.61
CA THR A 441 8.97 -2.86 6.87
C THR A 441 9.81 -2.12 5.82
N LYS A 442 10.92 -2.70 5.34
CA LYS A 442 11.77 -2.08 4.31
C LYS A 442 11.05 -1.91 2.96
N VAL A 443 10.36 -2.94 2.49
CA VAL A 443 9.59 -2.89 1.24
C VAL A 443 8.41 -1.94 1.41
N ARG A 444 7.67 -2.04 2.51
CA ARG A 444 6.49 -1.20 2.79
C ARG A 444 6.83 0.30 2.78
N ARG A 445 7.92 0.71 3.44
CA ARG A 445 8.42 2.10 3.44
C ARG A 445 8.64 2.69 2.05
N GLN A 446 8.88 1.85 1.06
CA GLN A 446 9.23 2.27 -0.29
C GLN A 446 8.13 1.98 -1.33
N LEU A 447 7.16 1.13 -1.00
CA LEU A 447 6.17 0.63 -1.95
C LEU A 447 5.34 1.75 -2.58
N GLY A 448 4.79 2.67 -1.77
CA GLY A 448 3.97 3.77 -2.27
C GLY A 448 4.71 4.61 -3.30
N MET A 449 5.94 5.04 -2.99
CA MET A 449 6.75 5.82 -3.93
C MET A 449 7.21 5.04 -5.14
N PHE A 450 7.56 3.76 -4.97
CA PHE A 450 7.89 2.89 -6.09
C PHE A 450 6.71 2.82 -7.07
N LEU A 451 5.49 2.57 -6.59
CA LEU A 451 4.30 2.51 -7.46
C LEU A 451 4.03 3.84 -8.14
N VAL A 452 3.97 4.94 -7.38
CA VAL A 452 3.66 6.27 -7.93
C VAL A 452 4.68 6.69 -8.99
N SER A 453 5.98 6.63 -8.69
CA SER A 453 7.05 7.07 -9.60
C SER A 453 7.07 6.35 -10.95
N HIS A 454 6.51 5.13 -11.02
CA HIS A 454 6.44 4.35 -12.25
C HIS A 454 5.09 4.51 -12.96
N LEU A 455 4.00 4.77 -12.24
CA LEU A 455 2.64 4.70 -12.78
C LEU A 455 2.04 6.05 -13.17
N ILE A 456 2.60 7.17 -12.70
CA ILE A 456 2.11 8.52 -13.07
C ILE A 456 2.86 9.16 -14.23
N VAL A 457 3.75 8.42 -14.90
CA VAL A 457 4.68 8.95 -15.91
C VAL A 457 4.01 9.45 -17.18
N ASP A 458 2.83 8.92 -17.50
CA ASP A 458 1.98 9.33 -18.63
C ASP A 458 0.48 9.16 -18.31
N ILE A 459 -0.37 9.87 -19.05
CA ILE A 459 -1.82 9.92 -18.81
C ILE A 459 -2.50 8.54 -18.93
N PRO A 460 -2.26 7.72 -19.98
CA PRO A 460 -2.79 6.36 -20.04
C PRO A 460 -2.47 5.52 -18.81
N SER A 461 -1.21 5.48 -18.38
CA SER A 461 -0.80 4.75 -17.19
C SER A 461 -1.43 5.31 -15.91
N LYS A 462 -1.49 6.65 -15.74
CA LYS A 462 -2.12 7.31 -14.59
C LYS A 462 -3.61 6.97 -14.48
N ARG A 463 -4.34 6.94 -15.61
CA ARG A 463 -5.77 6.54 -15.63
C ARG A 463 -5.98 5.06 -15.31
N ALA A 464 -5.18 4.18 -15.90
CA ALA A 464 -5.25 2.75 -15.60
C ALA A 464 -4.89 2.46 -14.13
N PHE A 465 -3.92 3.19 -13.58
CA PHE A 465 -3.57 3.15 -12.16
C PHE A 465 -4.75 3.58 -11.29
N SER A 466 -5.38 4.72 -11.63
CA SER A 466 -6.59 5.19 -10.95
C SER A 466 -7.70 4.15 -10.96
N ASP A 467 -8.03 3.55 -12.11
CA ASP A 467 -9.06 2.53 -12.19
C ASP A 467 -8.79 1.34 -11.25
N GLN A 468 -7.57 0.80 -11.31
CA GLN A 468 -7.20 -0.39 -10.54
C GLN A 468 -7.05 -0.12 -9.03
N TYR A 469 -6.61 1.08 -8.65
CA TYR A 469 -6.58 1.52 -7.26
C TYR A 469 -8.00 1.66 -6.69
N ILE A 470 -8.90 2.34 -7.42
CA ILE A 470 -10.28 2.52 -6.97
C ILE A 470 -11.03 1.19 -6.89
N GLU A 471 -10.80 0.25 -7.83
CA GLU A 471 -11.34 -1.11 -7.75
C GLU A 471 -11.00 -1.82 -6.42
N LEU A 472 -9.82 -1.56 -5.85
CA LEU A 472 -9.34 -2.21 -4.63
C LEU A 472 -9.54 -1.36 -3.35
N TYR A 473 -9.86 -0.07 -3.50
CA TYR A 473 -10.00 0.88 -2.40
C TYR A 473 -10.82 0.37 -1.19
N PRO A 474 -11.99 -0.28 -1.37
CA PRO A 474 -12.76 -0.80 -0.24
C PRO A 474 -11.99 -1.80 0.62
N GLN A 475 -11.16 -2.64 -0.02
CA GLN A 475 -10.32 -3.61 0.69
C GLN A 475 -9.17 -2.89 1.39
N LEU A 476 -8.48 -2.00 0.69
CA LEU A 476 -7.30 -1.30 1.24
C LEU A 476 -7.64 -0.50 2.49
N ILE A 477 -8.71 0.31 2.46
CA ILE A 477 -9.12 1.10 3.63
C ILE A 477 -9.61 0.22 4.79
N THR A 478 -10.24 -0.93 4.47
CA THR A 478 -10.66 -1.91 5.49
C THR A 478 -9.46 -2.58 6.14
N THR A 479 -8.47 -2.99 5.36
CA THR A 479 -7.25 -3.63 5.83
C THR A 479 -6.40 -2.67 6.66
N MET A 480 -6.26 -1.40 6.22
CA MET A 480 -5.63 -0.34 7.03
C MET A 480 -6.32 -0.17 8.38
N CYS A 481 -7.66 -0.20 8.41
CA CYS A 481 -8.44 -0.03 9.63
C CYS A 481 -8.32 -1.22 10.59
N LEU A 482 -8.37 -2.45 10.07
CA LEU A 482 -8.64 -3.66 10.87
C LEU A 482 -7.52 -4.70 10.93
N SER A 483 -6.48 -4.57 10.11
CA SER A 483 -5.50 -5.65 9.93
C SER A 483 -4.05 -5.21 9.78
N ASP A 484 -3.81 -3.94 9.49
CA ASP A 484 -2.46 -3.39 9.40
C ASP A 484 -1.85 -3.21 10.80
N ARG A 485 -0.62 -3.71 10.98
CA ARG A 485 0.14 -3.63 12.25
C ARG A 485 1.10 -2.44 12.31
N GLU A 486 1.37 -1.86 11.14
CA GLU A 486 2.27 -0.73 10.92
C GLU A 486 1.56 0.26 9.96
N GLU A 487 0.37 0.73 10.36
CA GLU A 487 -0.57 1.49 9.53
C GLU A 487 0.01 2.80 8.97
N GLU A 488 1.06 3.36 9.58
CA GLU A 488 1.78 4.53 9.07
C GLU A 488 2.59 4.23 7.80
N LEU A 489 2.94 2.97 7.57
CA LEU A 489 3.70 2.54 6.39
C LEU A 489 2.79 2.29 5.18
N ASN A 490 1.49 2.52 5.30
CA ASN A 490 0.52 2.25 4.27
C ASN A 490 0.70 3.15 3.02
N SER A 491 0.66 2.55 1.84
CA SER A 491 0.91 3.19 0.55
C SER A 491 -0.21 4.12 0.09
N MET A 492 -1.44 3.99 0.61
CA MET A 492 -2.61 4.80 0.21
C MET A 492 -2.34 6.30 0.32
N SER A 493 -1.56 6.74 1.32
CA SER A 493 -1.21 8.15 1.50
C SER A 493 -0.51 8.76 0.28
N HIS A 494 0.48 8.04 -0.27
CA HIS A 494 1.23 8.45 -1.45
C HIS A 494 0.36 8.39 -2.71
N ILE A 495 -0.46 7.36 -2.83
CA ILE A 495 -1.30 7.12 -4.01
C ILE A 495 -2.44 8.14 -4.08
N SER A 496 -3.18 8.31 -2.99
CA SER A 496 -4.29 9.26 -2.90
C SER A 496 -3.83 10.70 -3.14
N ALA A 497 -2.64 11.08 -2.64
CA ALA A 497 -2.07 12.42 -2.88
C ALA A 497 -1.71 12.70 -4.34
N GLN A 498 -1.68 11.68 -5.21
CA GLN A 498 -1.29 11.80 -6.62
C GLN A 498 -2.46 11.56 -7.56
N LEU A 499 -3.47 10.80 -7.12
CA LEU A 499 -4.65 10.46 -7.91
C LEU A 499 -5.90 11.26 -7.50
N LEU A 500 -6.09 11.51 -6.20
CA LEU A 500 -7.34 12.09 -5.67
C LEU A 500 -7.27 13.60 -5.46
N THR A 501 -6.10 14.20 -5.53
CA THR A 501 -5.89 15.66 -5.52
C THR A 501 -5.87 16.25 -6.93
N CYS A 502 -5.57 15.42 -7.92
CA CYS A 502 -5.37 15.85 -9.29
C CYS A 502 -6.72 16.06 -10.01
N PRO A 503 -7.08 17.30 -10.41
CA PRO A 503 -8.42 17.64 -10.90
C PRO A 503 -8.89 16.80 -12.09
N ALA A 504 -8.01 16.57 -13.07
CA ALA A 504 -8.35 15.80 -14.26
C ALA A 504 -8.57 14.30 -13.94
N THR A 505 -7.82 13.74 -12.99
CA THR A 505 -8.01 12.37 -12.50
C THR A 505 -9.30 12.27 -11.66
N VAL A 506 -9.56 13.25 -10.80
CA VAL A 506 -10.82 13.37 -10.04
C VAL A 506 -12.03 13.47 -10.97
N SER A 507 -12.00 14.38 -11.95
CA SER A 507 -13.06 14.49 -12.95
C SER A 507 -13.29 13.18 -13.70
N TYR A 508 -12.22 12.43 -14.01
CA TYR A 508 -12.31 11.11 -14.62
C TYR A 508 -13.02 10.08 -13.70
N ILE A 509 -12.66 10.03 -12.42
CA ILE A 509 -13.30 9.16 -11.41
C ILE A 509 -14.79 9.49 -11.27
N LEU A 510 -15.14 10.79 -11.20
CA LEU A 510 -16.52 11.26 -11.07
C LEU A 510 -17.37 10.92 -12.31
N GLN A 511 -16.81 11.08 -13.51
CA GLN A 511 -17.48 10.71 -14.77
C GLN A 511 -17.75 9.21 -14.89
N LYS A 512 -16.97 8.36 -14.20
CA LYS A 512 -17.15 6.90 -14.16
C LYS A 512 -18.14 6.39 -13.11
N ASP A 513 -18.75 7.29 -12.33
CA ASP A 513 -19.65 6.94 -11.21
C ASP A 513 -18.98 5.98 -10.19
N GLN A 514 -17.71 6.24 -9.87
CA GLN A 514 -16.93 5.44 -8.94
C GLN A 514 -16.93 5.97 -7.50
N LEU A 515 -17.60 7.09 -7.24
CA LEU A 515 -17.64 7.75 -5.93
C LEU A 515 -18.10 6.81 -4.80
N GLY A 516 -19.12 5.99 -5.06
CA GLY A 516 -19.64 5.05 -4.07
C GLY A 516 -18.63 4.01 -3.60
N ILE A 517 -17.65 3.66 -4.44
CA ILE A 517 -16.55 2.73 -4.13
C ILE A 517 -15.61 3.30 -3.06
N ILE A 518 -15.56 4.63 -2.95
CA ILE A 518 -14.69 5.35 -2.00
C ILE A 518 -15.49 5.70 -0.74
N MET A 519 -16.63 6.38 -0.90
CA MET A 519 -17.41 6.89 0.23
C MET A 519 -18.13 5.81 1.04
N GLY A 520 -18.67 4.79 0.37
CA GLY A 520 -19.46 3.74 1.03
C GLY A 520 -18.67 2.95 2.08
N PRO A 521 -17.45 2.45 1.77
CA PRO A 521 -16.60 1.79 2.74
C PRO A 521 -16.21 2.67 3.93
N VAL A 522 -15.96 3.96 3.70
CA VAL A 522 -15.64 4.93 4.77
C VAL A 522 -16.83 5.12 5.69
N ALA A 523 -18.04 5.32 5.14
CA ALA A 523 -19.27 5.43 5.93
C ALA A 523 -19.52 4.18 6.79
N ARG A 524 -19.33 2.99 6.22
CA ARG A 524 -19.42 1.72 6.95
C ARG A 524 -18.40 1.64 8.09
N LEU A 525 -17.13 1.97 7.83
CA LEU A 525 -16.07 1.87 8.83
C LEU A 525 -16.33 2.82 10.02
N ILE A 526 -16.75 4.05 9.74
CA ILE A 526 -17.16 5.00 10.79
C ILE A 526 -18.28 4.39 11.63
N GLU A 527 -19.34 3.91 11.00
CA GLU A 527 -20.51 3.39 11.69
C GLU A 527 -20.21 2.13 12.52
N GLU A 528 -19.46 1.18 11.97
CA GLU A 528 -19.17 -0.11 12.63
C GLU A 528 -18.13 0.03 13.76
N HIS A 529 -17.16 0.95 13.61
CA HIS A 529 -15.98 0.98 14.46
C HIS A 529 -15.81 2.22 15.33
N SER A 530 -16.40 3.36 14.97
CA SER A 530 -16.21 4.65 15.65
C SER A 530 -17.49 5.46 15.85
N ALA A 531 -18.68 4.86 15.74
CA ALA A 531 -19.94 5.55 16.02
C ALA A 531 -20.76 4.85 17.11
N ILE A 532 -21.58 5.62 17.83
CA ILE A 532 -22.62 5.11 18.72
C ILE A 532 -24.00 5.66 18.36
N TRP A 533 -25.06 4.89 18.65
CA TRP A 533 -26.41 5.37 18.43
C TRP A 533 -26.74 6.57 19.34
N ASN A 534 -27.09 7.70 18.74
CA ASN A 534 -27.54 8.89 19.45
C ASN A 534 -29.08 8.94 19.43
N TYR A 535 -29.69 8.84 20.61
CA TYR A 535 -31.15 8.79 20.76
C TYR A 535 -31.86 10.12 20.46
N ASP A 536 -31.16 11.24 20.63
CA ASP A 536 -31.72 12.58 20.36
C ASP A 536 -31.83 12.84 18.86
N SER A 537 -30.79 12.48 18.11
CA SER A 537 -30.75 12.59 16.64
C SER A 537 -31.42 11.42 15.92
N GLY A 538 -31.52 10.25 16.57
CA GLY A 538 -32.00 9.00 15.97
C GLY A 538 -31.07 8.41 14.90
N TYR A 539 -29.78 8.75 14.95
CA TYR A 539 -28.75 8.26 14.03
C TYR A 539 -27.45 7.90 14.78
N PRO A 540 -26.55 7.12 14.18
CA PRO A 540 -25.21 6.93 14.71
C PRO A 540 -24.45 8.25 14.72
N ASN A 541 -23.68 8.52 15.77
CA ASN A 541 -22.74 9.64 15.83
C ASN A 541 -21.34 9.13 16.11
N LEU A 542 -20.36 9.69 15.40
CA LEU A 542 -18.94 9.46 15.64
C LEU A 542 -18.64 9.68 17.13
N VAL A 543 -17.71 8.93 17.69
CA VAL A 543 -17.22 9.08 19.07
C VAL A 543 -15.72 8.85 19.14
N ASP A 544 -15.12 9.35 20.22
CA ASP A 544 -13.78 8.94 20.58
C ASP A 544 -13.80 7.52 21.17
N ILE A 545 -13.06 6.61 20.52
CA ILE A 545 -12.95 5.20 20.89
C ILE A 545 -11.65 4.86 21.65
N THR A 546 -10.87 5.87 22.06
CA THR A 546 -9.56 5.69 22.72
C THR A 546 -9.65 4.73 23.91
N ASN A 547 -10.70 4.86 24.73
CA ASN A 547 -10.87 4.06 25.95
C ASN A 547 -11.46 2.67 25.70
N ASP A 548 -12.16 2.45 24.59
CA ASP A 548 -12.89 1.21 24.31
C ASP A 548 -12.06 0.17 23.56
N LYS A 549 -11.07 0.62 22.78
CA LYS A 549 -10.28 -0.23 21.88
C LYS A 549 -8.79 0.15 21.87
N PRO A 550 -8.07 0.06 22.99
CA PRO A 550 -6.71 0.61 23.10
C PRO A 550 -5.71 0.05 22.06
N HIS A 551 -5.89 -1.21 21.63
CA HIS A 551 -4.98 -1.89 20.69
C HIS A 551 -5.33 -1.73 19.20
N THR A 552 -6.51 -1.18 18.86
CA THR A 552 -6.92 -0.96 17.45
C THR A 552 -7.41 0.45 17.20
N TYR A 553 -7.46 1.28 18.25
CA TYR A 553 -7.87 2.68 18.17
C TYR A 553 -7.10 3.46 17.11
N ARG A 554 -5.76 3.35 17.11
CA ARG A 554 -4.90 4.13 16.22
C ARG A 554 -5.14 3.79 14.75
N SER A 555 -5.16 2.51 14.41
CA SER A 555 -5.44 2.05 13.04
C SER A 555 -6.84 2.47 12.56
N ILE A 556 -7.85 2.37 13.42
CA ILE A 556 -9.22 2.80 13.11
C ILE A 556 -9.27 4.31 12.85
N VAL A 557 -8.68 5.12 13.74
CA VAL A 557 -8.66 6.59 13.62
C VAL A 557 -7.93 7.02 12.35
N LEU A 558 -6.73 6.49 12.10
CA LEU A 558 -5.93 6.84 10.92
C LEU A 558 -6.63 6.43 9.62
N ALA A 559 -7.29 5.26 9.58
CA ALA A 559 -8.04 4.83 8.39
C ALA A 559 -9.29 5.69 8.16
N ILE A 560 -10.03 6.06 9.21
CA ILE A 560 -11.18 6.97 9.08
C ILE A 560 -10.73 8.35 8.62
N GLN A 561 -9.67 8.90 9.23
CA GLN A 561 -9.11 10.18 8.83
C GLN A 561 -8.66 10.15 7.36
N ARG A 562 -7.92 9.10 6.95
CA ARG A 562 -7.55 8.88 5.54
C ARG A 562 -8.77 8.86 4.63
N GLY A 563 -9.82 8.12 5.01
CA GLY A 563 -11.05 8.06 4.24
C GLY A 563 -11.76 9.40 4.08
N ILE A 564 -11.80 10.21 5.14
CA ILE A 564 -12.39 11.56 5.11
C ILE A 564 -11.54 12.50 4.24
N ASP A 565 -10.22 12.46 4.39
CA ASP A 565 -9.29 13.26 3.59
C ASP A 565 -9.38 12.89 2.10
N ASP A 566 -9.46 11.60 1.77
CA ASP A 566 -9.61 11.13 0.40
C ASP A 566 -10.94 11.58 -0.23
N ILE A 567 -12.05 11.57 0.54
CA ILE A 567 -13.33 12.15 0.11
C ILE A 567 -13.20 13.66 -0.10
N ARG A 568 -12.52 14.36 0.81
CA ARG A 568 -12.28 15.80 0.73
C ARG A 568 -11.47 16.16 -0.51
N HIS A 569 -10.41 15.42 -0.82
CA HIS A 569 -9.60 15.65 -2.03
C HIS A 569 -10.41 15.47 -3.32
N ILE A 570 -11.33 14.50 -3.37
CA ILE A 570 -12.22 14.32 -4.52
C ILE A 570 -13.21 15.49 -4.65
N ILE A 571 -13.63 16.07 -3.52
CA ILE A 571 -14.51 17.23 -3.45
C ILE A 571 -13.66 18.50 -3.49
N ASP A 572 -12.85 18.62 -4.54
CA ASP A 572 -11.98 19.77 -4.73
C ASP A 572 -12.74 20.94 -5.39
N LYS A 573 -12.41 22.17 -4.97
CA LYS A 573 -13.04 23.40 -5.48
C LYS A 573 -12.73 23.68 -6.94
N SER A 574 -11.73 23.02 -7.53
CA SER A 574 -11.32 23.21 -8.91
C SER A 574 -12.05 22.30 -9.90
N VAL A 575 -12.74 21.26 -9.42
CA VAL A 575 -13.57 20.36 -10.26
C VAL A 575 -15.06 20.70 -10.21
N LYS A 576 -15.43 21.97 -10.00
CA LYS A 576 -16.84 22.39 -9.78
C LYS A 576 -17.82 21.83 -10.80
N SER A 577 -17.45 21.83 -12.08
CA SER A 577 -18.30 21.32 -13.16
C SER A 577 -18.57 19.82 -13.08
N SER A 578 -17.73 19.05 -12.40
CA SER A 578 -17.89 17.61 -12.21
C SER A 578 -18.63 17.25 -10.92
N LEU A 579 -18.78 18.17 -9.96
CA LEU A 579 -19.40 17.90 -8.66
C LEU A 579 -20.91 17.57 -8.77
N HIS A 580 -21.55 17.85 -9.89
CA HIS A 580 -22.94 17.44 -10.13
C HIS A 580 -23.18 15.93 -9.97
N SER A 581 -22.14 15.09 -10.13
CA SER A 581 -22.21 13.64 -9.95
C SER A 581 -22.57 13.21 -8.51
N PHE A 582 -22.27 14.05 -7.51
CA PHE A 582 -22.63 13.82 -6.12
C PHE A 582 -24.14 13.89 -5.88
N PHE A 583 -24.83 14.69 -6.69
CA PHE A 583 -26.27 14.96 -6.54
C PHE A 583 -27.14 13.97 -7.32
N THR A 584 -26.57 12.91 -7.90
CA THR A 584 -27.39 11.78 -8.37
C THR A 584 -28.04 11.09 -7.18
N HIS A 585 -29.23 10.49 -7.35
CA HIS A 585 -29.95 9.81 -6.25
C HIS A 585 -29.04 8.84 -5.49
N LYS A 586 -28.34 7.95 -6.21
CA LYS A 586 -27.42 6.95 -5.63
C LYS A 586 -26.33 7.60 -4.78
N ASN A 587 -25.62 8.60 -5.35
CA ASN A 587 -24.49 9.22 -4.66
C ASN A 587 -24.95 10.13 -3.52
N THR A 588 -26.14 10.73 -3.61
CA THR A 588 -26.73 11.52 -2.53
C THR A 588 -27.10 10.62 -1.34
N VAL A 589 -27.65 9.42 -1.58
CA VAL A 589 -27.89 8.43 -0.52
C VAL A 589 -26.59 8.03 0.18
N ILE A 590 -25.53 7.72 -0.58
CA ILE A 590 -24.22 7.36 0.00
C ILE A 590 -23.62 8.54 0.78
N LEU A 591 -23.77 9.76 0.28
CA LEU A 591 -23.39 10.99 0.99
C LEU A 591 -24.16 11.15 2.30
N LEU A 592 -25.47 10.91 2.32
CA LEU A 592 -26.27 10.94 3.55
C LEU A 592 -25.85 9.84 4.53
N MET A 593 -25.54 8.63 4.05
CA MET A 593 -25.00 7.53 4.86
C MET A 593 -23.66 7.88 5.50
N PHE A 594 -22.83 8.69 4.83
CA PHE A 594 -21.61 9.25 5.40
C PHE A 594 -21.92 10.36 6.42
N LEU A 595 -22.67 11.39 6.02
CA LEU A 595 -22.93 12.60 6.81
C LEU A 595 -23.75 12.35 8.07
N ARG A 596 -24.67 11.36 8.07
CA ARG A 596 -25.51 11.05 9.24
C ARG A 596 -24.68 10.69 10.47
N ASN A 597 -23.46 10.17 10.28
CA ASN A 597 -22.53 9.83 11.36
C ASN A 597 -22.02 11.07 12.13
N PHE A 598 -22.37 12.27 11.68
CA PHE A 598 -21.97 13.54 12.28
C PHE A 598 -23.17 14.38 12.74
N GLN A 599 -24.38 13.81 12.74
CA GLN A 599 -25.60 14.59 12.99
C GLN A 599 -25.77 14.96 14.47
N GLY A 600 -25.63 16.25 14.78
CA GLY A 600 -25.57 16.73 16.17
C GLY A 600 -24.25 16.37 16.87
N TYR A 601 -23.20 16.06 16.10
CA TYR A 601 -21.91 15.66 16.61
C TYR A 601 -21.10 16.86 17.17
N TRP A 602 -20.60 16.64 18.39
CA TRP A 602 -19.67 17.46 19.20
C TRP A 602 -19.97 18.96 19.22
N ALA A 603 -21.13 19.39 19.74
CA ALA A 603 -21.37 20.82 19.93
C ALA A 603 -20.39 21.42 20.97
N LEU A 604 -19.50 22.32 20.57
CA LEU A 604 -18.66 23.07 21.52
C LEU A 604 -19.49 24.14 22.23
N GLU A 605 -19.53 24.07 23.56
CA GLU A 605 -20.09 25.15 24.37
C GLU A 605 -19.10 26.33 24.40
N ARG A 606 -19.53 27.46 23.83
CA ARG A 606 -18.70 28.66 23.77
C ARG A 606 -18.55 29.27 25.16
N LYS A 607 -17.33 29.23 25.72
CA LYS A 607 -17.00 29.92 26.98
C LYS A 607 -16.75 31.42 26.75
N TYR A 608 -17.28 32.26 27.65
CA TYR A 608 -17.06 33.70 27.67
C TYR A 608 -16.39 34.11 28.99
N GLY A 609 -15.27 34.83 28.91
CA GLY A 609 -14.64 35.47 30.07
C GLY A 609 -13.54 34.68 30.78
N ASP A 610 -13.44 33.36 30.57
CA ASP A 610 -12.38 32.54 31.16
C ASP A 610 -11.18 32.39 30.22
N HIS A 611 -9.96 32.56 30.75
CA HIS A 611 -8.74 32.21 30.04
C HIS A 611 -8.64 30.67 30.01
N VAL A 612 -8.70 30.08 28.82
CA VAL A 612 -8.48 28.64 28.65
C VAL A 612 -6.96 28.42 28.60
N GLU A 613 -6.36 27.98 29.71
CA GLU A 613 -4.90 27.76 29.81
C GLU A 613 -4.43 26.50 29.06
N ILE A 614 -5.32 25.55 28.80
CA ILE A 614 -5.01 24.26 28.17
C ILE A 614 -6.08 23.96 27.11
N GLU A 615 -5.66 23.65 25.88
CA GLU A 615 -6.57 23.22 24.81
C GLU A 615 -7.40 22.00 25.27
N GLN A 616 -8.71 22.08 25.10
CA GLN A 616 -9.59 20.94 25.38
C GLN A 616 -9.35 19.86 24.33
N MET A 617 -9.29 18.59 24.75
CA MET A 617 -9.13 17.44 23.84
C MET A 617 -10.21 17.41 22.74
N ASP A 618 -11.41 17.88 23.08
CA ASP A 618 -12.54 18.13 22.19
C ASP A 618 -12.16 18.96 20.94
N TYR A 619 -11.24 19.92 21.07
CA TYR A 619 -10.78 20.73 19.93
C TYR A 619 -9.98 19.92 18.90
N ILE A 620 -9.21 18.92 19.35
CA ILE A 620 -8.45 18.03 18.46
C ILE A 620 -9.43 17.22 17.60
N VAL A 621 -10.49 16.70 18.21
CA VAL A 621 -11.57 15.96 17.54
C VAL A 621 -12.22 16.82 16.45
N HIS A 622 -12.49 18.10 16.74
CA HIS A 622 -13.03 19.03 15.74
C HIS A 622 -12.09 19.28 14.56
N ARG A 623 -10.80 19.40 14.82
CA ARG A 623 -9.79 19.59 13.78
C ARG A 623 -9.67 18.36 12.89
N LEU A 624 -9.74 17.17 13.48
CA LEU A 624 -9.59 15.89 12.76
C LEU A 624 -10.82 15.50 11.94
N TYR A 625 -12.03 15.77 12.44
CA TYR A 625 -13.25 15.25 11.82
C TYR A 625 -14.22 16.35 11.37
N SER A 626 -14.65 17.22 12.29
CA SER A 626 -15.70 18.21 11.98
C SER A 626 -15.27 19.21 10.93
N THR A 627 -14.01 19.67 10.96
CA THR A 627 -13.49 20.67 10.03
C THR A 627 -13.42 20.12 8.59
N PRO A 628 -12.81 18.94 8.35
CA PRO A 628 -12.87 18.31 7.02
C PRO A 628 -14.31 18.05 6.52
N VAL A 629 -15.20 17.54 7.38
CA VAL A 629 -16.60 17.26 7.00
C VAL A 629 -17.35 18.56 6.66
N LEU A 630 -17.12 19.63 7.42
CA LEU A 630 -17.71 20.93 7.11
C LEU A 630 -17.20 21.49 5.77
N ASP A 631 -15.90 21.36 5.48
CA ASP A 631 -15.32 21.81 4.21
C ASP A 631 -15.90 21.02 3.02
N ILE A 632 -16.10 19.70 3.18
CA ILE A 632 -16.83 18.85 2.23
C ILE A 632 -18.23 19.41 1.96
N VAL A 633 -19.03 19.64 3.02
CA VAL A 633 -20.41 20.10 2.89
C VAL A 633 -20.48 21.50 2.27
N GLN A 634 -19.62 22.43 2.71
CA GLN A 634 -19.57 23.79 2.18
C GLN A 634 -19.18 23.81 0.70
N THR A 635 -18.21 22.98 0.31
CA THR A 635 -17.77 22.90 -1.08
C THR A 635 -18.88 22.34 -1.96
N LEU A 636 -19.55 21.26 -1.55
CA LEU A 636 -20.72 20.72 -2.26
C LEU A 636 -21.87 21.73 -2.33
N ALA A 637 -22.19 22.42 -1.24
CA ALA A 637 -23.26 23.42 -1.21
C ALA A 637 -23.00 24.60 -2.17
N SER A 638 -21.73 24.89 -2.48
CA SER A 638 -21.32 25.92 -3.42
C SER A 638 -21.13 25.41 -4.86
N ALA A 639 -21.34 24.11 -5.12
CA ALA A 639 -21.11 23.51 -6.41
C ALA A 639 -22.19 23.90 -7.44
N GLU A 640 -21.75 24.13 -8.68
CA GLU A 640 -22.67 24.37 -9.79
C GLU A 640 -23.26 23.05 -10.28
N THR A 641 -24.58 22.98 -10.44
CA THR A 641 -25.28 21.79 -10.93
C THR A 641 -26.58 22.19 -11.63
N ASP A 642 -27.15 21.26 -12.40
CA ASP A 642 -28.46 21.45 -13.02
C ASP A 642 -29.56 21.62 -11.96
N ILE A 643 -30.48 22.56 -12.19
CA ILE A 643 -31.51 22.92 -11.20
C ILE A 643 -32.40 21.74 -10.83
N LYS A 644 -32.69 20.83 -11.77
CA LYS A 644 -33.51 19.65 -11.51
C LYS A 644 -32.76 18.65 -10.63
N VAL A 645 -31.48 18.43 -10.93
CA VAL A 645 -30.61 17.57 -10.11
C VAL A 645 -30.49 18.13 -8.69
N ALA A 646 -30.30 19.45 -8.55
CA ALA A 646 -30.31 20.10 -7.24
C ALA A 646 -31.65 19.91 -6.51
N GLN A 647 -32.78 20.09 -7.19
CA GLN A 647 -34.12 19.91 -6.60
C GLN A 647 -34.36 18.48 -6.13
N ASP A 648 -33.99 17.49 -6.94
CA ASP A 648 -34.14 16.07 -6.59
C ASP A 648 -33.27 15.71 -5.38
N ALA A 649 -32.01 16.14 -5.34
CA ALA A 649 -31.13 15.95 -4.19
C ALA A 649 -31.63 16.71 -2.94
N THR A 650 -32.10 17.95 -3.11
CA THR A 650 -32.67 18.75 -2.00
C THR A 650 -33.89 18.08 -1.41
N LYS A 651 -34.79 17.54 -2.25
CA LYS A 651 -35.95 16.78 -1.79
C LYS A 651 -35.52 15.56 -0.98
N LEU A 652 -34.53 14.82 -1.46
CA LEU A 652 -33.96 13.66 -0.76
C LEU A 652 -33.45 14.02 0.64
N ILE A 653 -32.70 15.13 0.73
CA ILE A 653 -32.13 15.65 1.97
C ILE A 653 -33.25 16.11 2.93
N ILE A 654 -34.25 16.84 2.42
CA ILE A 654 -35.40 17.28 3.22
C ILE A 654 -36.19 16.07 3.72
N ASP A 655 -36.48 15.08 2.87
CA ASP A 655 -37.19 13.86 3.26
C ASP A 655 -36.40 13.09 4.35
N PHE A 656 -35.07 13.06 4.25
CA PHE A 656 -34.20 12.49 5.29
C PHE A 656 -34.28 13.27 6.62
N LEU A 657 -34.24 14.60 6.57
CA LEU A 657 -34.28 15.47 7.77
C LEU A 657 -35.66 15.53 8.43
N LEU A 658 -36.74 15.46 7.65
CA LEU A 658 -38.12 15.48 8.14
C LEU A 658 -38.59 14.12 8.70
N PHE A 659 -37.81 13.07 8.50
CA PHE A 659 -38.14 11.75 9.01
C PHE A 659 -38.02 11.74 10.55
N GLU A 660 -39.13 12.06 11.23
CA GLU A 660 -39.23 12.12 12.70
C GLU A 660 -38.85 10.79 13.37
N THR A 661 -38.05 10.91 14.43
CA THR A 661 -37.43 9.82 15.19
C THR A 661 -38.41 9.22 16.21
N GLY A 662 -39.38 8.44 15.72
CA GLY A 662 -40.23 7.60 16.57
C GLY A 662 -39.42 6.53 17.31
N GLN A 663 -39.64 6.42 18.63
CA GLN A 663 -38.93 5.63 19.68
C GLN A 663 -38.73 4.12 19.45
N GLU A 664 -38.95 3.53 18.27
CA GLU A 664 -38.97 2.06 18.08
C GLU A 664 -37.69 1.45 17.45
N LYS A 665 -36.57 2.18 17.33
CA LYS A 665 -35.52 1.82 16.33
C LYS A 665 -34.18 1.29 16.83
N CYS A 666 -33.99 1.08 18.14
CA CYS A 666 -32.74 0.49 18.68
C CYS A 666 -32.58 -1.02 18.38
N THR A 667 -33.64 -1.72 17.96
CA THR A 667 -33.65 -3.18 17.77
C THR A 667 -32.75 -3.70 16.64
N TRP A 668 -32.37 -2.84 15.68
CA TRP A 668 -31.57 -3.20 14.50
C TRP A 668 -30.06 -3.15 14.71
N TYR A 669 -29.64 -2.78 15.92
CA TYR A 669 -28.28 -2.41 16.27
C TYR A 669 -27.86 -3.26 17.48
N PRO A 670 -27.41 -4.52 17.27
CA PRO A 670 -27.20 -5.48 18.35
C PRO A 670 -26.18 -5.01 19.39
N ARG A 671 -25.23 -4.17 18.97
CA ARG A 671 -24.16 -3.61 19.80
C ARG A 671 -24.63 -2.49 20.74
N PHE A 672 -25.86 -1.99 20.56
CA PHE A 672 -26.41 -0.83 21.26
C PHE A 672 -27.60 -1.18 22.17
N ARG A 673 -27.85 -2.47 22.43
CA ARG A 673 -28.83 -2.89 23.45
C ARG A 673 -28.36 -2.39 24.82
N CYS A 674 -29.27 -1.67 25.50
CA CYS A 674 -29.13 -1.17 26.88
C CYS A 674 -28.60 -2.21 27.87
#